data_AF-A0A6L2ZJG3-F1
#
_entry.id   AF-A0A6L2ZJG3-F1
#
_cell.length_a   1.000
_cell.length_b   1.000
_cell.length_c   1.000
_cell.angle_alpha   90.00
_cell.angle_beta   90.00
_cell.angle_gamma   90.00
#
_symmetry.space_group_name_H-M   'P 1'
#
loop_
_entity.id
_entity.type
_entity.pdbx_description
1 polymer ?
#
loop_
_entity_poly.entity_id
_entity_poly.type
_entity_poly.pdbx_seq_one_letter_code
_entity_poly.pdbx_strand_id
1 'polypeptide(L)'
;NKRVFLYKCCLGMSIATETYGEPLKVGLTPATRVGREAFTASVTSLLDVMVSTCLRTGLHKRDHVFHVAMGPSMTPVPFVIRSVSSSQPPYVASPHARVGAFHVAGADCTRRVHALSQYDDPVPAWRGRRRPFYRSSQRLVALAEKSDAMKSPSVVVSGYQLPRPMSFGGGPPVAERPLFAAVLGAIDKLAPTVGDPAYRARMDDAVALASYTTHDPDTLHPRFLNYVNERITKVDRRTTTSLDAAAGAIHGIWRRAGVKAVARGLDDAAADALPAIINRGSPGEYREFGVVDRRDPRLIKLMSDSLMRYGKAGAVVAHGKRPPPWVATTQQVVLSFGKEEPKPAKRTRSGAVEPPVPRFIFNLSPINYALCAFLHTDISHELQEHDVMHGPGFGAGRGRSGKFIDVVEKGFKGGLTVPEGEEFVMSDIEKWDAYIREVLTGASYDVMEKFVDASRLDPVARATRALMSQVSRRQLMRKLLEHPSGYLVDVMGSMPSGSFYTSVVNTNANNLLLIGHLIDRVADETAFTPGGAAEEVVKLAPGRLVSYGDNQLFSATLFKHFGLRYSPDKHAEYLARFGMRLKVDETEVTRSLDRVRFCSRAVVRTPAGLLITRTHTSLASKLAARPEHDTLVDKLYVRAVMADYMGTDPVAYEMLSIVDRLLDVQVDLGSVTPRVRPVLAAAAKSLYGSDGDAEVLLVLEGLSSERIDRRALLSLHTPRGHASRRDMGIGHALTTGSALFGGPLTPAASWALQQTPETWVAFLGETGQRGVLVD
;
A
#
# COMPACT_ATOMS: atom_id res chain seq x y z
N ASN A 1 13.98 17.73 -27.82
CA ASN A 1 13.62 16.37 -28.32
C ASN A 1 14.79 15.72 -29.03
N LYS A 2 15.78 15.19 -28.31
CA LYS A 2 16.91 14.45 -28.88
C LYS A 2 17.24 13.30 -27.92
N ARG A 3 16.88 12.05 -28.26
CA ARG A 3 17.37 10.87 -27.52
C ARG A 3 18.72 10.47 -28.06
N VAL A 4 19.80 10.63 -27.28
CA VAL A 4 21.16 10.21 -27.65
C VAL A 4 21.39 8.77 -27.20
N PHE A 5 21.68 7.86 -28.13
CA PHE A 5 22.11 6.49 -27.83
C PHE A 5 23.60 6.34 -28.11
N LEU A 6 24.37 5.81 -27.14
CA LEU A 6 25.81 5.54 -27.26
C LEU A 6 26.04 4.02 -27.33
N TYR A 7 26.68 3.56 -28.40
CA TYR A 7 27.09 2.16 -28.55
C TYR A 7 28.58 2.07 -28.87
N LYS A 8 29.24 1.05 -28.30
CA LYS A 8 30.64 0.71 -28.59
C LYS A 8 30.65 -0.57 -29.41
N CYS A 9 30.96 -0.46 -30.70
CA CYS A 9 31.17 -1.61 -31.58
C CYS A 9 32.65 -1.64 -32.02
N CYS A 10 33.12 -2.77 -32.54
CA CYS A 10 34.50 -2.99 -33.00
C CYS A 10 34.97 -2.06 -34.15
N LEU A 11 34.14 -1.08 -34.56
CA LEU A 11 34.38 -0.13 -35.65
C LEU A 11 34.23 1.37 -35.26
N GLY A 12 34.05 1.68 -33.96
CA GLY A 12 33.95 3.06 -33.45
C GLY A 12 32.71 3.34 -32.60
N MET A 13 32.67 4.50 -31.92
CA MET A 13 31.52 4.98 -31.15
C MET A 13 30.52 5.71 -32.05
N SER A 14 29.22 5.49 -31.85
CA SER A 14 28.16 6.17 -32.61
C SER A 14 27.08 6.79 -31.72
N ILE A 15 26.55 7.94 -32.16
CA ILE A 15 25.45 8.69 -31.54
C ILE A 15 24.24 8.66 -32.47
N ALA A 16 23.14 8.03 -32.03
CA ALA A 16 21.84 8.15 -32.71
C ALA A 16 20.98 9.20 -31.99
N THR A 17 20.28 10.05 -32.75
CA THR A 17 19.36 11.06 -32.19
C THR A 17 17.96 10.92 -32.74
N GLU A 18 16.97 10.75 -31.86
CA GLU A 18 15.55 10.65 -32.24
C GLU A 18 14.77 11.94 -31.88
N THR A 19 14.06 12.50 -32.87
CA THR A 19 13.08 13.60 -32.74
C THR A 19 11.72 13.08 -33.24
N TYR A 20 10.65 13.17 -32.43
CA TYR A 20 9.32 12.71 -32.86
C TYR A 20 8.81 13.54 -34.04
N GLY A 21 8.41 12.88 -35.14
CA GLY A 21 7.94 13.52 -36.38
C GLY A 21 9.01 13.70 -37.46
N GLU A 22 10.28 13.37 -37.18
CA GLU A 22 11.36 13.37 -38.17
C GLU A 22 11.96 11.95 -38.34
N PRO A 23 12.55 11.63 -39.51
CA PRO A 23 13.25 10.37 -39.72
C PRO A 23 14.41 10.20 -38.73
N LEU A 24 14.58 9.00 -38.16
CA LEU A 24 15.72 8.66 -37.31
C LEU A 24 17.04 8.86 -38.08
N LYS A 25 17.87 9.82 -37.64
CA LYS A 25 19.21 10.06 -38.23
C LYS A 25 20.28 9.43 -37.34
N VAL A 26 20.96 8.39 -37.86
CA VAL A 26 22.09 7.73 -37.20
C VAL A 26 23.38 8.11 -37.95
N GLY A 27 24.29 8.80 -37.27
CA GLY A 27 25.62 9.10 -37.80
C GLY A 27 26.60 8.00 -37.42
N LEU A 28 27.14 7.29 -38.40
CA LEU A 28 28.23 6.34 -38.22
C LEU A 28 29.47 6.90 -38.92
N THR A 29 30.56 7.07 -38.17
CA THR A 29 31.87 7.38 -38.74
C THR A 29 32.65 6.06 -38.78
N PRO A 30 32.83 5.43 -39.96
CA PRO A 30 33.55 4.18 -40.03
C PRO A 30 35.04 4.42 -39.75
N ALA A 31 35.65 3.63 -38.86
CA ALA A 31 37.09 3.67 -38.59
C ALA A 31 37.96 3.14 -39.75
N THR A 32 37.36 2.55 -40.78
CA THR A 32 38.03 1.98 -41.96
C THR A 32 37.19 2.19 -43.21
N ARG A 33 37.83 2.30 -44.39
CA ARG A 33 37.16 2.39 -45.70
C ARG A 33 36.41 1.08 -46.02
N VAL A 34 35.24 0.91 -45.41
CA VAL A 34 34.29 -0.15 -45.76
C VAL A 34 33.58 0.28 -47.05
N GLY A 35 33.59 -0.59 -48.07
CA GLY A 35 32.87 -0.32 -49.32
C GLY A 35 31.38 -0.10 -49.08
N ARG A 36 30.74 0.71 -49.95
CA ARG A 36 29.32 1.11 -49.88
C ARG A 36 28.39 -0.05 -49.52
N GLU A 37 28.55 -1.19 -50.19
CA GLU A 37 27.69 -2.37 -50.00
C GLU A 37 27.89 -3.03 -48.63
N ALA A 38 29.13 -3.18 -48.17
CA ALA A 38 29.43 -3.79 -46.87
C ALA A 38 28.99 -2.89 -45.71
N PHE A 39 29.06 -1.57 -45.86
CA PHE A 39 28.52 -0.63 -44.88
C PHE A 39 26.99 -0.67 -44.86
N THR A 40 26.33 -0.61 -46.02
CA THR A 40 24.86 -0.72 -46.10
C THR A 40 24.37 -2.04 -45.51
N ALA A 41 25.02 -3.17 -45.81
CA ALA A 41 24.68 -4.47 -45.23
C ALA A 41 24.87 -4.51 -43.70
N SER A 42 25.93 -3.89 -43.18
CA SER A 42 26.19 -3.80 -41.73
C SER A 42 25.17 -2.92 -41.01
N VAL A 43 24.79 -1.79 -41.61
CA VAL A 43 23.73 -0.90 -41.09
C VAL A 43 22.37 -1.59 -41.16
N THR A 44 22.09 -2.32 -42.23
CA THR A 44 20.89 -3.14 -42.37
C THR A 44 20.82 -4.21 -41.28
N SER A 45 21.90 -4.95 -41.03
CA SER A 45 21.97 -5.94 -39.95
C SER A 45 21.82 -5.29 -38.56
N LEU A 46 22.44 -4.12 -38.34
CA LEU A 46 22.33 -3.39 -37.08
C LEU A 46 20.90 -2.85 -36.85
N LEU A 47 20.27 -2.29 -37.88
CA LEU A 47 18.88 -1.83 -37.84
C LEU A 47 17.92 -3.01 -37.63
N ASP A 48 18.14 -4.13 -38.30
CA ASP A 48 17.34 -5.33 -38.11
C ASP A 48 17.45 -5.86 -36.67
N VAL A 49 18.66 -5.88 -36.09
CA VAL A 49 18.86 -6.21 -34.66
C VAL A 49 18.23 -5.17 -33.74
N MET A 50 18.37 -3.87 -34.02
CA MET A 50 17.76 -2.80 -33.23
C MET A 50 16.22 -2.89 -33.25
N VAL A 51 15.64 -3.19 -34.41
CA VAL A 51 14.20 -3.32 -34.61
C VAL A 51 13.68 -4.64 -34.06
N SER A 52 14.40 -5.74 -34.23
CA SER A 52 14.06 -7.03 -33.61
C SER A 52 14.05 -6.92 -32.08
N THR A 53 14.89 -6.05 -31.52
CA THR A 53 15.02 -5.84 -30.06
C THR A 53 14.05 -4.76 -29.52
N CYS A 54 13.72 -3.73 -30.31
CA CYS A 54 12.98 -2.55 -29.84
C CYS A 54 11.56 -2.37 -30.42
N LEU A 55 11.22 -3.04 -31.53
CA LEU A 55 10.00 -2.75 -32.31
C LEU A 55 9.06 -3.95 -32.51
N ARG A 56 9.41 -5.18 -32.13
CA ARG A 56 8.53 -6.39 -32.17
C ARG A 56 7.34 -6.36 -31.18
N THR A 57 6.82 -5.18 -30.87
CA THR A 57 6.18 -4.91 -29.59
C THR A 57 5.04 -3.90 -29.77
N GLY A 58 3.91 -4.38 -30.25
CA GLY A 58 2.69 -3.59 -30.47
C GLY A 58 1.56 -4.44 -31.03
N LEU A 59 0.31 -4.03 -30.83
CA LEU A 59 -0.92 -4.78 -31.17
C LEU A 59 -1.26 -4.84 -32.68
N HIS A 60 -0.45 -4.25 -33.57
CA HIS A 60 -0.73 -4.20 -35.02
C HIS A 60 0.51 -4.54 -35.86
N LYS A 61 0.34 -5.40 -36.87
CA LYS A 61 1.35 -5.62 -37.93
C LYS A 61 1.38 -4.40 -38.84
N ARG A 62 2.52 -3.72 -38.91
CA ARG A 62 2.77 -2.67 -39.91
C ARG A 62 4.18 -2.78 -40.44
N ASP A 63 4.34 -2.45 -41.71
CA ASP A 63 5.65 -2.29 -42.32
C ASP A 63 6.20 -0.92 -41.92
N HIS A 64 7.47 -0.88 -41.52
CA HIS A 64 8.15 0.35 -41.14
C HIS A 64 9.25 0.68 -42.15
N VAL A 65 9.23 1.88 -42.72
CA VAL A 65 10.25 2.32 -43.69
C VAL A 65 11.22 3.30 -43.02
N PHE A 66 12.47 2.89 -42.87
CA PHE A 66 13.57 3.72 -42.39
C PHE A 66 14.33 4.29 -43.58
N HIS A 67 14.82 5.52 -43.50
CA HIS A 67 15.60 6.12 -44.59
C HIS A 67 17.04 6.31 -44.10
N VAL A 68 17.99 5.64 -44.73
CA VAL A 68 19.41 5.64 -44.32
C VAL A 68 20.23 6.46 -45.32
N ALA A 69 20.97 7.45 -44.84
CA ALA A 69 21.86 8.29 -45.65
C ALA A 69 23.24 8.43 -44.98
N MET A 70 24.32 8.37 -45.76
CA MET A 70 25.66 8.67 -45.29
C MET A 70 26.00 10.13 -45.58
N GLY A 71 25.73 11.00 -44.61
CA GLY A 71 26.04 12.42 -44.71
C GLY A 71 24.97 13.26 -45.45
N PRO A 72 25.11 14.58 -45.41
CA PRO A 72 24.07 15.53 -45.83
C PRO A 72 23.83 15.61 -47.35
N SER A 73 24.74 15.09 -48.16
CA SER A 73 24.71 15.15 -49.63
C SER A 73 24.24 13.85 -50.30
N MET A 74 23.93 12.79 -49.54
CA MET A 74 23.50 11.52 -50.11
C MET A 74 21.98 11.34 -50.11
N THR A 75 21.45 10.82 -51.22
CA THR A 75 20.05 10.43 -51.34
C THR A 75 19.75 9.30 -50.33
N PRO A 76 18.75 9.48 -49.43
CA PRO A 76 18.40 8.44 -48.48
C PRO A 76 17.91 7.17 -49.17
N VAL A 77 18.39 6.02 -48.70
CA VAL A 77 17.94 4.70 -49.18
C VAL A 77 16.81 4.21 -48.26
N PRO A 78 15.62 3.87 -48.80
CA PRO A 78 14.53 3.33 -48.00
C PRO A 78 14.82 1.87 -47.62
N PHE A 79 14.71 1.58 -46.32
CA PHE A 79 14.82 0.26 -45.73
C PHE A 79 13.47 -0.12 -45.13
N VAL A 80 12.80 -1.10 -45.74
CA VAL A 80 11.48 -1.55 -45.31
C VAL A 80 11.63 -2.76 -44.40
N ILE A 81 11.18 -2.64 -43.17
CA ILE A 81 11.06 -3.77 -42.26
C ILE A 81 9.64 -4.28 -42.35
N ARG A 82 9.53 -5.47 -42.92
CA ARG A 82 8.25 -6.12 -43.18
C ARG A 82 7.85 -7.03 -42.03
N SER A 83 6.55 -7.15 -41.79
CA SER A 83 6.00 -8.20 -40.92
C SER A 83 6.53 -8.20 -39.47
N VAL A 84 6.74 -7.02 -38.87
CA VAL A 84 7.06 -6.92 -37.45
C VAL A 84 5.91 -7.56 -36.65
N SER A 85 6.20 -8.69 -36.02
CA SER A 85 5.23 -9.52 -35.32
C SER A 85 4.57 -8.75 -34.18
N SER A 86 3.24 -8.61 -34.25
CA SER A 86 2.38 -8.06 -33.20
C SER A 86 1.85 -9.10 -32.22
N SER A 87 2.17 -10.39 -32.42
CA SER A 87 1.67 -11.48 -31.56
C SER A 87 2.51 -11.68 -30.30
N GLN A 88 3.64 -10.97 -30.19
CA GLN A 88 4.47 -10.97 -28.99
C GLN A 88 4.09 -9.75 -28.14
N PRO A 89 3.83 -9.92 -26.83
CA PRO A 89 3.48 -8.82 -25.95
C PRO A 89 4.63 -7.80 -25.90
N PRO A 90 4.33 -6.49 -25.79
CA PRO A 90 5.33 -5.45 -25.95
C PRO A 90 6.55 -5.61 -25.02
N TYR A 91 7.77 -5.44 -25.51
CA TYR A 91 8.99 -5.55 -24.71
C TYR A 91 9.00 -4.41 -23.70
N VAL A 92 9.10 -4.78 -22.42
CA VAL A 92 9.39 -3.82 -21.37
C VAL A 92 10.88 -3.57 -21.43
N ALA A 93 11.29 -2.57 -22.23
CA ALA A 93 12.69 -2.22 -22.35
C ALA A 93 13.29 -1.94 -20.98
N SER A 94 14.51 -2.42 -20.73
CA SER A 94 15.34 -1.96 -19.63
C SER A 94 15.89 -0.59 -19.99
N PRO A 95 15.32 0.53 -19.52
CA PRO A 95 15.98 1.80 -19.70
C PRO A 95 16.96 1.88 -18.54
N HIS A 96 18.13 1.26 -18.70
CA HIS A 96 19.32 1.80 -18.05
C HIS A 96 19.65 3.20 -18.62
N ALA A 97 18.99 3.59 -19.72
CA ALA A 97 18.96 4.94 -20.25
C ALA A 97 18.25 5.91 -19.28
N ARG A 98 18.90 7.04 -19.02
CA ARG A 98 18.29 8.18 -18.32
C ARG A 98 17.01 8.57 -19.05
N VAL A 99 15.89 8.67 -18.33
CA VAL A 99 14.67 9.26 -18.89
C VAL A 99 14.99 10.67 -19.36
N GLY A 100 14.56 11.02 -20.57
CA GLY A 100 14.70 12.39 -21.05
C GLY A 100 13.98 13.33 -20.08
N ALA A 101 14.67 14.36 -19.61
CA ALA A 101 14.11 15.40 -18.75
C ALA A 101 14.46 16.77 -19.34
N PHE A 102 13.59 17.75 -19.13
CA PHE A 102 13.91 19.15 -19.38
C PHE A 102 14.08 19.88 -18.06
N HIS A 103 14.91 20.93 -18.09
CA HIS A 103 15.16 21.75 -16.92
C HIS A 103 14.25 22.98 -16.92
N VAL A 104 13.72 23.33 -15.76
CA VAL A 104 12.88 24.51 -15.54
C VAL A 104 13.62 25.45 -14.62
N ALA A 105 13.91 26.65 -15.13
CA ALA A 105 14.59 27.68 -14.38
C ALA A 105 13.69 28.26 -13.27
N GLY A 106 14.30 28.66 -12.16
CA GLY A 106 13.61 29.29 -11.03
C GLY A 106 14.36 29.05 -9.72
N ALA A 107 14.61 30.13 -8.98
CA ALA A 107 15.33 30.09 -7.71
C ALA A 107 14.49 29.43 -6.59
N ASP A 108 13.16 29.58 -6.66
CA ASP A 108 12.16 29.15 -5.69
C ASP A 108 11.01 28.38 -6.38
N CYS A 109 10.09 27.81 -5.61
CA CYS A 109 8.99 27.01 -6.17
C CYS A 109 8.03 27.87 -6.98
N THR A 110 7.71 29.07 -6.51
CA THR A 110 6.75 29.99 -7.15
C THR A 110 7.22 30.38 -8.55
N ARG A 111 8.49 30.77 -8.71
CA ARG A 111 9.06 31.08 -10.03
C ARG A 111 9.14 29.85 -10.93
N ARG A 112 9.39 28.66 -10.37
CA ARG A 112 9.32 27.41 -11.14
C ARG A 112 7.91 27.15 -11.64
N VAL A 113 6.88 27.28 -10.80
CA VAL A 113 5.47 27.11 -11.21
C VAL A 113 5.10 28.10 -12.31
N HIS A 114 5.51 29.37 -12.19
CA HIS A 114 5.31 30.35 -13.26
C HIS A 114 5.96 29.90 -14.58
N ALA A 115 7.21 29.42 -14.56
CA ALA A 115 7.87 28.89 -15.75
C ALA A 115 7.19 27.61 -16.30
N LEU A 116 6.60 26.79 -15.44
CA LEU A 116 5.86 25.58 -15.84
C LEU A 116 4.60 25.91 -16.64
N SER A 117 3.96 27.07 -16.44
CA SER A 117 2.73 27.44 -17.16
C SER A 117 2.87 27.41 -18.69
N GLN A 118 4.08 27.59 -19.22
CA GLN A 118 4.39 27.50 -20.65
C GLN A 118 4.29 26.07 -21.22
N TYR A 119 4.23 25.07 -20.35
CA TYR A 119 4.15 23.65 -20.69
C TYR A 119 2.80 23.02 -20.30
N ASP A 120 1.83 23.84 -19.89
CA ASP A 120 0.49 23.38 -19.55
C ASP A 120 -0.27 22.95 -20.82
N ASP A 121 -1.09 21.91 -20.68
CA ASP A 121 -1.94 21.44 -21.76
C ASP A 121 -3.27 22.21 -21.73
N PRO A 122 -3.91 22.41 -22.90
CA PRO A 122 -5.28 22.95 -22.93
C PRO A 122 -6.23 22.00 -22.20
N VAL A 123 -7.20 22.57 -21.47
CA VAL A 123 -8.19 21.79 -20.73
C VAL A 123 -9.05 21.01 -21.73
N PRO A 124 -9.04 19.66 -21.69
CA PRO A 124 -9.81 18.86 -22.62
C PRO A 124 -11.30 18.87 -22.24
N ALA A 125 -12.15 18.75 -23.25
CA ALA A 125 -13.58 18.52 -23.03
C ALA A 125 -13.82 17.20 -22.28
N TRP A 126 -14.93 17.15 -21.54
CA TRP A 126 -15.37 15.94 -20.86
C TRP A 126 -15.67 14.82 -21.86
N ARG A 127 -15.25 13.59 -21.54
CA ARG A 127 -15.61 12.38 -22.28
C ARG A 127 -16.46 11.49 -21.36
N GLY A 128 -17.78 11.63 -21.47
CA GLY A 128 -18.70 11.06 -20.50
C GLY A 128 -18.46 11.65 -19.10
N ARG A 129 -18.29 10.79 -18.08
CA ARG A 129 -18.11 11.19 -16.68
C ARG A 129 -16.66 11.43 -16.26
N ARG A 130 -15.69 11.18 -17.14
CA ARG A 130 -14.25 11.34 -16.85
C ARG A 130 -13.62 12.36 -17.78
N ARG A 131 -12.70 13.15 -17.26
CA ARG A 131 -11.87 14.05 -18.04
C ARG A 131 -10.55 13.36 -18.39
N PRO A 132 -10.10 13.38 -19.66
CA PRO A 132 -8.76 12.95 -20.01
C PRO A 132 -7.70 13.72 -19.19
N PHE A 133 -6.55 13.09 -18.97
CA PHE A 133 -5.45 13.78 -18.30
C PHE A 133 -5.00 15.00 -19.10
N TYR A 134 -4.68 16.08 -18.39
CA TYR A 134 -4.00 17.25 -18.94
C TYR A 134 -3.11 17.86 -17.86
N ARG A 135 -1.94 18.32 -18.29
CA ARG A 135 -0.96 18.95 -17.42
C ARG A 135 -1.39 20.37 -17.04
N SER A 136 -1.29 20.71 -15.76
CA SER A 136 -1.64 22.04 -15.27
C SER A 136 -0.83 22.46 -14.06
N SER A 137 -0.06 23.52 -14.21
CA SER A 137 0.83 24.07 -13.18
C SER A 137 0.04 24.82 -12.09
N GLN A 138 -1.18 25.27 -12.40
CA GLN A 138 -2.11 25.88 -11.44
C GLN A 138 -2.36 25.00 -10.21
N ARG A 139 -2.39 23.67 -10.39
CA ARG A 139 -2.54 22.70 -9.28
C ARG A 139 -1.34 22.67 -8.31
N LEU A 140 -0.25 23.38 -8.61
CA LEU A 140 0.95 23.49 -7.77
C LEU A 140 1.08 24.84 -7.05
N VAL A 141 0.24 25.84 -7.34
CA VAL A 141 0.39 27.21 -6.81
C VAL A 141 0.40 27.22 -5.28
N ALA A 142 -0.64 26.67 -4.64
CA ALA A 142 -0.71 26.60 -3.18
C ALA A 142 0.43 25.76 -2.55
N LEU A 143 0.93 24.75 -3.26
CA LEU A 143 2.10 23.98 -2.83
C LEU A 143 3.35 24.85 -2.85
N ALA A 144 3.57 25.60 -3.93
CA ALA A 144 4.73 26.47 -4.10
C ALA A 144 4.74 27.58 -3.04
N GLU A 145 3.62 28.27 -2.85
CA GLU A 145 3.46 29.31 -1.82
C GLU A 145 3.77 28.76 -0.42
N LYS A 146 3.17 27.61 -0.07
CA LYS A 146 3.41 26.97 1.23
C LYS A 146 4.85 26.50 1.40
N SER A 147 5.50 26.04 0.34
CA SER A 147 6.89 25.56 0.39
C SER A 147 7.88 26.71 0.51
N ASP A 148 7.67 27.80 -0.22
CA ASP A 148 8.55 28.98 -0.21
C ASP A 148 8.45 29.77 1.11
N ALA A 149 7.33 29.64 1.84
CA ALA A 149 7.15 30.18 3.18
C ALA A 149 7.91 29.40 4.29
N MET A 150 8.47 28.22 3.98
CA MET A 150 9.16 27.36 4.94
C MET A 150 10.67 27.55 4.91
N LYS A 151 11.32 27.31 6.06
CA LYS A 151 12.78 27.34 6.16
C LYS A 151 13.41 26.10 5.51
N SER A 152 12.80 24.94 5.70
CA SER A 152 13.26 23.67 5.13
C SER A 152 12.06 22.84 4.65
N PRO A 153 11.47 23.17 3.49
CA PRO A 153 10.29 22.48 2.99
C PRO A 153 10.59 21.01 2.66
N SER A 154 9.67 20.13 3.04
CA SER A 154 9.69 18.69 2.72
C SER A 154 9.18 18.38 1.31
N VAL A 155 8.61 19.36 0.62
CA VAL A 155 8.24 19.23 -0.78
C VAL A 155 8.72 20.47 -1.53
N VAL A 156 9.34 20.28 -2.68
CA VAL A 156 9.70 21.38 -3.57
C VAL A 156 9.40 21.02 -5.02
N VAL A 157 9.03 22.00 -5.84
CA VAL A 157 8.85 21.79 -7.29
C VAL A 157 10.21 21.44 -7.89
N SER A 158 10.31 20.29 -8.55
CA SER A 158 11.60 19.83 -9.07
C SER A 158 12.04 20.70 -10.24
N GLY A 159 13.34 21.01 -10.30
CA GLY A 159 13.94 21.71 -11.44
C GLY A 159 13.99 20.86 -12.71
N TYR A 160 13.79 19.54 -12.59
CA TYR A 160 13.76 18.61 -13.72
C TYR A 160 12.36 18.06 -13.91
N GLN A 161 11.88 18.05 -15.16
CA GLN A 161 10.53 17.67 -15.53
C GLN A 161 10.51 16.65 -16.66
N LEU A 162 9.47 15.82 -16.68
CA LEU A 162 9.27 14.82 -17.74
C LEU A 162 8.66 15.47 -18.98
N PRO A 163 9.16 15.19 -20.19
CA PRO A 163 8.53 15.65 -21.43
C PRO A 163 7.08 15.16 -21.56
N ARG A 164 6.82 13.91 -21.16
CA ARG A 164 5.49 13.31 -21.13
C ARG A 164 5.17 12.86 -19.71
N PRO A 165 4.04 13.30 -19.13
CA PRO A 165 3.60 12.85 -17.82
C PRO A 165 3.11 11.40 -17.89
N MET A 166 3.31 10.64 -16.82
CA MET A 166 2.80 9.28 -16.66
C MET A 166 1.40 9.26 -16.00
N SER A 167 0.90 10.40 -15.52
CA SER A 167 -0.39 10.57 -14.84
C SER A 167 -1.59 10.24 -15.73
N PHE A 168 -2.75 10.07 -15.10
CA PHE A 168 -3.99 9.68 -15.77
C PHE A 168 -5.16 10.56 -15.35
N GLY A 169 -6.19 10.57 -16.19
CA GLY A 169 -7.36 11.41 -16.02
C GLY A 169 -8.30 10.89 -14.92
N GLY A 170 -9.34 11.66 -14.64
CA GLY A 170 -10.19 11.43 -13.49
C GLY A 170 -11.51 12.18 -13.58
N GLY A 171 -12.29 12.13 -12.51
CA GLY A 171 -13.54 12.86 -12.39
C GLY A 171 -14.19 12.67 -11.03
N PRO A 172 -15.22 13.47 -10.71
CA PRO A 172 -15.95 13.36 -9.46
C PRO A 172 -16.60 11.98 -9.28
N PRO A 173 -16.91 11.58 -8.03
CA PRO A 173 -17.67 10.35 -7.78
C PRO A 173 -19.04 10.41 -8.47
N VAL A 174 -19.54 9.25 -8.87
CA VAL A 174 -20.90 9.12 -9.40
C VAL A 174 -21.92 9.43 -8.29
N ALA A 175 -23.01 10.11 -8.64
CA ALA A 175 -24.08 10.44 -7.70
C ALA A 175 -24.92 9.22 -7.29
N GLU A 176 -24.95 8.19 -8.15
CA GLU A 176 -25.71 6.96 -7.95
C GLU A 176 -25.18 6.14 -6.77
N ARG A 177 -26.10 5.62 -5.95
CA ARG A 177 -25.83 4.80 -4.76
C ARG A 177 -26.80 3.60 -4.72
N PRO A 178 -26.56 2.55 -5.51
CA PRO A 178 -27.53 1.47 -5.72
C PRO A 178 -27.92 0.74 -4.43
N LEU A 179 -26.97 0.58 -3.49
CA LEU A 179 -27.24 -0.15 -2.24
C LEU A 179 -27.88 0.72 -1.15
N PHE A 180 -28.08 2.01 -1.37
CA PHE A 180 -28.57 2.93 -0.34
C PHE A 180 -29.93 2.50 0.22
N ALA A 181 -30.92 2.28 -0.65
CA ALA A 181 -32.27 1.88 -0.25
C ALA A 181 -32.30 0.48 0.37
N ALA A 182 -31.53 -0.47 -0.17
CA ALA A 182 -31.44 -1.83 0.37
C ALA A 182 -30.87 -1.84 1.80
N VAL A 183 -29.86 -1.01 2.06
CA VAL A 183 -29.26 -0.86 3.40
C VAL A 183 -30.25 -0.22 4.38
N LEU A 184 -30.97 0.83 3.99
CA LEU A 184 -32.00 1.44 4.84
C LEU A 184 -33.12 0.45 5.18
N GLY A 185 -33.63 -0.29 4.19
CA GLY A 185 -34.67 -1.30 4.42
C GLY A 185 -34.20 -2.42 5.36
N ALA A 186 -32.92 -2.81 5.29
CA ALA A 186 -32.34 -3.78 6.23
C ALA A 186 -32.22 -3.21 7.65
N ILE A 187 -31.84 -1.93 7.79
CA ILE A 187 -31.78 -1.23 9.07
C ILE A 187 -33.16 -1.11 9.70
N ASP A 188 -34.17 -0.68 8.94
CA ASP A 188 -35.55 -0.52 9.42
C ASP A 188 -36.12 -1.83 9.97
N LYS A 189 -35.77 -2.95 9.35
CA LYS A 189 -36.20 -4.27 9.80
C LYS A 189 -35.52 -4.71 11.11
N LEU A 190 -34.26 -4.34 11.33
CA LEU A 190 -33.44 -4.86 12.43
C LEU A 190 -33.29 -3.92 13.63
N ALA A 191 -33.48 -2.61 13.43
CA ALA A 191 -33.45 -1.63 14.51
C ALA A 191 -34.43 -1.94 15.66
N PRO A 192 -35.66 -2.43 15.40
CA PRO A 192 -36.57 -2.84 16.47
C PRO A 192 -36.00 -3.94 17.38
N THR A 193 -35.23 -4.87 16.83
CA THR A 193 -34.58 -5.95 17.58
C THR A 193 -33.51 -5.43 18.55
N VAL A 194 -32.80 -4.35 18.17
CA VAL A 194 -31.82 -3.71 19.06
C VAL A 194 -32.51 -2.96 20.21
N GLY A 195 -33.71 -2.42 19.96
CA GLY A 195 -34.55 -1.78 20.98
C GLY A 195 -33.99 -0.47 21.56
N ASP A 196 -32.97 0.12 20.93
CA ASP A 196 -32.39 1.42 21.30
C ASP A 196 -32.74 2.47 20.22
N PRO A 197 -33.54 3.51 20.54
CA PRO A 197 -33.83 4.58 19.60
C PRO A 197 -32.58 5.30 19.07
N ALA A 198 -31.53 5.42 19.89
CA ALA A 198 -30.26 6.04 19.49
C ALA A 198 -29.46 5.17 18.50
N TYR A 199 -29.72 3.86 18.46
CA TYR A 199 -29.10 2.96 17.48
C TYR A 199 -29.59 3.29 16.07
N ARG A 200 -30.92 3.40 15.87
CA ARG A 200 -31.49 3.71 14.54
C ARG A 200 -30.98 5.05 14.02
N ALA A 201 -31.03 6.09 14.83
CA ALA A 201 -30.55 7.42 14.46
C ALA A 201 -29.08 7.42 14.02
N ARG A 202 -28.20 6.67 14.71
CA ARG A 202 -26.79 6.53 14.34
C ARG A 202 -26.58 5.75 13.04
N MET A 203 -27.40 4.73 12.79
CA MET A 203 -27.36 3.97 11.54
C MET A 203 -27.84 4.81 10.35
N ASP A 204 -28.92 5.56 10.52
CA ASP A 204 -29.46 6.47 9.49
C ASP A 204 -28.45 7.58 9.17
N ASP A 205 -27.80 8.15 10.18
CA ASP A 205 -26.74 9.15 9.98
C ASP A 205 -25.53 8.55 9.23
N ALA A 206 -25.13 7.33 9.57
CA ALA A 206 -24.04 6.64 8.86
C ALA A 206 -24.35 6.38 7.37
N VAL A 207 -25.62 6.08 7.04
CA VAL A 207 -26.08 5.93 5.66
C VAL A 207 -26.16 7.28 4.95
N ALA A 208 -26.67 8.31 5.61
CA ALA A 208 -26.74 9.67 5.06
C ALA A 208 -25.35 10.22 4.71
N LEU A 209 -24.36 9.97 5.59
CA LEU A 209 -22.97 10.36 5.39
C LEU A 209 -22.20 9.43 4.45
N ALA A 210 -22.77 8.31 4.00
CA ALA A 210 -22.11 7.40 3.08
C ALA A 210 -21.68 8.14 1.80
N SER A 211 -20.42 7.99 1.41
CA SER A 211 -19.87 8.68 0.24
C SER A 211 -18.67 7.92 -0.34
N TYR A 212 -18.25 8.30 -1.54
CA TYR A 212 -17.21 7.63 -2.30
C TYR A 212 -16.17 8.63 -2.78
N THR A 213 -14.90 8.27 -2.72
CA THR A 213 -13.81 9.08 -3.27
C THR A 213 -13.39 8.55 -4.61
N THR A 214 -12.97 9.42 -5.53
CA THR A 214 -12.41 9.06 -6.84
C THR A 214 -11.04 9.71 -7.06
N HIS A 215 -10.36 9.29 -8.13
CA HIS A 215 -9.23 10.07 -8.64
C HIS A 215 -9.76 11.22 -9.50
N ASP A 216 -9.49 12.45 -9.06
CA ASP A 216 -9.74 13.66 -9.84
C ASP A 216 -8.57 14.65 -9.63
N PRO A 217 -7.69 14.83 -10.63
CA PRO A 217 -6.56 15.74 -10.53
C PRO A 217 -6.92 17.17 -10.08
N ASP A 218 -8.11 17.66 -10.46
CA ASP A 218 -8.51 19.04 -10.20
C ASP A 218 -8.89 19.28 -8.72
N THR A 219 -9.35 18.25 -8.01
CA THR A 219 -9.79 18.36 -6.60
C THR A 219 -8.79 17.80 -5.60
N LEU A 220 -7.70 17.17 -6.06
CA LEU A 220 -6.72 16.50 -5.20
C LEU A 220 -5.69 17.44 -4.55
N HIS A 221 -5.39 18.58 -5.17
CA HIS A 221 -4.32 19.48 -4.73
C HIS A 221 -4.45 19.98 -3.27
N PRO A 222 -5.64 20.30 -2.70
CA PRO A 222 -5.73 20.79 -1.31
C PRO A 222 -5.31 19.70 -0.32
N ARG A 223 -5.60 18.44 -0.64
CA ARG A 223 -5.19 17.31 0.19
C ARG A 223 -3.67 17.12 0.17
N PHE A 224 -3.03 17.42 -0.95
CA PHE A 224 -1.58 17.25 -1.10
C PHE A 224 -0.81 18.19 -0.17
N LEU A 225 -1.39 19.34 0.20
CA LEU A 225 -0.80 20.28 1.15
C LEU A 225 -0.52 19.69 2.53
N ASN A 226 -1.14 18.57 2.90
CA ASN A 226 -0.80 17.84 4.14
C ASN A 226 0.62 17.25 4.12
N TYR A 227 1.20 17.03 2.93
CA TYR A 227 2.56 16.53 2.77
C TYR A 227 3.61 17.65 2.76
N VAL A 228 3.19 18.91 2.55
CA VAL A 228 4.07 20.08 2.55
C VAL A 228 4.25 20.54 3.99
N ASN A 229 5.39 20.20 4.58
CA ASN A 229 5.74 20.48 5.99
C ASN A 229 7.22 20.86 6.15
N GLU A 230 7.63 21.30 7.33
CA GLU A 230 9.05 21.44 7.67
C GLU A 230 9.74 20.06 7.78
N ARG A 231 10.98 19.99 7.29
CA ARG A 231 11.83 18.80 7.36
C ARG A 231 12.43 18.66 8.75
N ILE A 232 12.49 17.42 9.24
CA ILE A 232 13.17 17.08 10.49
C ILE A 232 14.09 15.90 10.22
N THR A 233 15.38 16.22 10.14
CA THR A 233 16.45 15.26 9.84
C THR A 233 17.21 14.82 11.09
N LYS A 234 17.03 15.54 12.20
CA LYS A 234 17.62 15.27 13.50
C LYS A 234 16.71 15.81 14.60
N VAL A 235 16.80 15.21 15.77
CA VAL A 235 16.19 15.68 17.03
C VAL A 235 17.30 16.04 18.02
N ASP A 236 16.95 16.58 19.18
CA ASP A 236 17.92 16.89 20.22
C ASP A 236 18.61 15.62 20.79
N ARG A 237 19.69 15.82 21.55
CA ARG A 237 20.51 14.72 22.08
C ARG A 237 19.73 13.81 23.03
N ARG A 238 18.86 14.37 23.88
CA ARG A 238 18.06 13.60 24.84
C ARG A 238 17.10 12.69 24.08
N THR A 239 16.33 13.26 23.15
CA THR A 239 15.39 12.49 22.32
C THR A 239 16.10 11.42 21.48
N THR A 240 17.29 11.73 20.93
CA THR A 240 18.12 10.74 20.20
C THR A 240 18.52 9.58 21.11
N THR A 241 18.94 9.86 22.35
CA THR A 241 19.36 8.83 23.31
C THR A 241 18.20 7.90 23.66
N SER A 242 17.01 8.46 23.90
CA SER A 242 15.79 7.68 24.17
C SER A 242 15.37 6.83 22.95
N LEU A 243 15.53 7.34 21.73
CA LEU A 243 15.24 6.62 20.49
C LEU A 243 16.21 5.45 20.26
N ASP A 244 17.51 5.65 20.50
CA ASP A 244 18.53 4.59 20.39
C ASP A 244 18.31 3.50 21.44
N ALA A 245 17.93 3.87 22.66
CA ALA A 245 17.55 2.92 23.70
C ALA A 245 16.29 2.13 23.32
N ALA A 246 15.28 2.80 22.73
CA ALA A 246 14.08 2.15 22.20
C ALA A 246 14.40 1.16 21.08
N ALA A 247 15.31 1.52 20.16
CA ALA A 247 15.80 0.62 19.13
C ALA A 247 16.46 -0.64 19.72
N GLY A 248 17.29 -0.48 20.76
CA GLY A 248 17.88 -1.59 21.51
C GLY A 248 16.83 -2.49 22.16
N ALA A 249 15.80 -1.91 22.77
CA ALA A 249 14.69 -2.66 23.37
C ALA A 249 13.92 -3.48 22.31
N ILE A 250 13.61 -2.89 21.15
CA ILE A 250 12.94 -3.59 20.05
C ILE A 250 13.76 -4.79 19.57
N HIS A 251 15.07 -4.63 19.36
CA HIS A 251 15.96 -5.75 19.03
C HIS A 251 15.96 -6.84 20.11
N GLY A 252 15.97 -6.46 21.38
CA GLY A 252 15.86 -7.39 22.50
C GLY A 252 14.55 -8.20 22.45
N ILE A 253 13.43 -7.54 22.18
CA ILE A 253 12.11 -8.18 22.05
C ILE A 253 12.10 -9.15 20.87
N TRP A 254 12.57 -8.73 19.70
CA TRP A 254 12.63 -9.58 18.51
C TRP A 254 13.48 -10.83 18.71
N ARG A 255 14.66 -10.71 19.34
CA ARG A 255 15.51 -11.87 19.67
C ARG A 255 14.79 -12.85 20.60
N ARG A 256 14.13 -12.36 21.65
CA ARG A 256 13.37 -13.20 22.60
C ARG A 256 12.16 -13.85 21.95
N ALA A 257 11.54 -13.19 20.98
CA ALA A 257 10.45 -13.73 20.20
C ALA A 257 10.90 -14.74 19.12
N GLY A 258 12.21 -14.89 18.91
CA GLY A 258 12.76 -15.84 17.95
C GLY A 258 12.77 -15.37 16.50
N VAL A 259 12.58 -14.07 16.25
CA VAL A 259 12.69 -13.46 14.90
C VAL A 259 14.08 -13.73 14.34
N LYS A 260 14.17 -14.33 13.14
CA LYS A 260 15.45 -14.62 12.48
C LYS A 260 15.38 -14.27 10.99
N ALA A 261 16.13 -13.27 10.57
CA ALA A 261 16.26 -12.93 9.16
C ALA A 261 17.71 -13.01 8.72
N VAL A 262 17.98 -13.78 7.66
CA VAL A 262 19.30 -13.92 7.04
C VAL A 262 19.30 -13.15 5.73
N ALA A 263 20.38 -12.45 5.43
CA ALA A 263 20.51 -11.74 4.17
C ALA A 263 20.60 -12.71 2.98
N ARG A 264 19.83 -12.41 1.93
CA ARG A 264 19.84 -13.17 0.66
C ARG A 264 21.13 -13.01 -0.12
N GLY A 265 21.52 -14.07 -0.81
CA GLY A 265 22.54 -14.04 -1.85
C GLY A 265 22.02 -13.36 -3.12
N LEU A 266 22.91 -12.88 -3.99
CA LEU A 266 22.50 -12.21 -5.23
C LEU A 266 21.79 -13.15 -6.22
N ASP A 267 22.00 -14.46 -6.10
CA ASP A 267 21.35 -15.47 -6.95
C ASP A 267 19.82 -15.46 -6.79
N ASP A 268 19.29 -15.06 -5.63
CA ASP A 268 17.85 -14.89 -5.40
C ASP A 268 17.24 -13.72 -6.21
N ALA A 269 18.08 -12.87 -6.82
CA ALA A 269 17.65 -11.81 -7.71
C ALA A 269 17.50 -12.27 -9.17
N ALA A 270 17.83 -13.52 -9.49
CA ALA A 270 17.64 -14.10 -10.83
C ALA A 270 16.15 -14.11 -11.24
N ALA A 271 15.88 -14.04 -12.54
CA ALA A 271 14.52 -13.84 -13.06
C ALA A 271 13.55 -15.00 -12.77
N ASP A 272 14.06 -16.21 -12.57
CA ASP A 272 13.34 -17.41 -12.17
C ASP A 272 13.07 -17.49 -10.66
N ALA A 273 14.00 -17.02 -9.83
CA ALA A 273 13.85 -16.99 -8.37
C ALA A 273 13.03 -15.79 -7.85
N LEU A 274 13.20 -14.61 -8.46
CA LEU A 274 12.61 -13.35 -8.02
C LEU A 274 11.06 -13.38 -7.87
N PRO A 275 10.27 -14.08 -8.72
CA PRO A 275 8.82 -14.18 -8.54
C PRO A 275 8.37 -14.74 -7.19
N ALA A 276 9.21 -15.49 -6.46
CA ALA A 276 8.88 -15.97 -5.12
C ALA A 276 8.85 -14.85 -4.07
N ILE A 277 9.53 -13.74 -4.34
CA ILE A 277 9.70 -12.58 -3.45
C ILE A 277 8.71 -11.47 -3.79
N ILE A 278 8.31 -11.39 -5.07
CA ILE A 278 7.48 -10.30 -5.60
C ILE A 278 6.00 -10.63 -5.50
N ASN A 279 5.27 -9.77 -4.79
CA ASN A 279 3.81 -9.78 -4.76
C ASN A 279 3.22 -9.25 -6.07
N ARG A 280 2.04 -9.78 -6.45
CA ARG A 280 1.17 -9.19 -7.48
C ARG A 280 0.83 -7.75 -7.13
N GLY A 281 0.55 -6.92 -8.12
CA GLY A 281 0.19 -5.53 -7.89
C GLY A 281 0.43 -4.61 -9.07
N SER A 282 0.35 -3.30 -8.82
CA SER A 282 0.48 -2.29 -9.86
C SER A 282 1.79 -2.45 -10.65
N PRO A 283 1.72 -2.40 -12.00
CA PRO A 283 2.89 -2.36 -12.87
C PRO A 283 3.53 -0.96 -12.93
N GLY A 284 3.02 0.02 -12.16
CA GLY A 284 3.58 1.36 -12.11
C GLY A 284 3.57 2.06 -13.47
N GLU A 285 4.69 2.69 -13.79
CA GLU A 285 4.99 3.31 -15.08
C GLU A 285 4.92 2.32 -16.26
N TYR A 286 5.07 1.03 -16.00
CA TYR A 286 5.15 0.03 -17.07
C TYR A 286 3.78 -0.34 -17.67
N ARG A 287 2.69 0.20 -17.12
CA ARG A 287 1.35 0.09 -17.74
C ARG A 287 1.31 0.65 -19.17
N GLU A 288 2.13 1.67 -19.45
CA GLU A 288 2.23 2.27 -20.80
C GLU A 288 2.77 1.28 -21.84
N PHE A 289 3.43 0.20 -21.39
CA PHE A 289 3.93 -0.89 -22.22
C PHE A 289 3.03 -2.13 -22.17
N GLY A 290 1.75 -1.97 -21.85
CA GLY A 290 0.77 -3.06 -21.83
C GLY A 290 1.05 -4.12 -20.76
N VAL A 291 1.73 -3.74 -19.66
CA VAL A 291 1.88 -4.59 -18.49
C VAL A 291 0.69 -4.34 -17.56
N VAL A 292 0.06 -5.42 -17.10
CA VAL A 292 -1.13 -5.35 -16.22
C VAL A 292 -0.83 -5.71 -14.77
N ASP A 293 0.25 -6.46 -14.53
CA ASP A 293 0.66 -6.90 -13.19
C ASP A 293 2.17 -6.82 -13.02
N ARG A 294 2.63 -6.52 -11.80
CA ARG A 294 4.04 -6.48 -11.44
C ARG A 294 4.81 -7.78 -11.70
N ARG A 295 4.12 -8.92 -11.62
CA ARG A 295 4.67 -10.26 -11.87
C ARG A 295 4.63 -10.69 -13.33
N ASP A 296 4.29 -9.78 -14.25
CA ASP A 296 4.47 -10.05 -15.67
C ASP A 296 5.93 -10.49 -15.93
N PRO A 297 6.17 -11.62 -16.62
CA PRO A 297 7.51 -12.14 -16.84
C PRO A 297 8.49 -11.13 -17.46
N ARG A 298 7.98 -10.23 -18.32
CA ARG A 298 8.77 -9.16 -18.95
C ARG A 298 9.30 -8.18 -17.91
N LEU A 299 8.44 -7.81 -16.95
CA LEU A 299 8.77 -6.88 -15.87
C LEU A 299 9.63 -7.56 -14.78
N ILE A 300 9.40 -8.85 -14.50
CA ILE A 300 10.28 -9.63 -13.61
C ILE A 300 11.71 -9.63 -14.12
N LYS A 301 11.91 -9.92 -15.41
CA LYS A 301 13.24 -9.89 -16.02
C LYS A 301 13.91 -8.51 -15.83
N LEU A 302 13.15 -7.43 -16.05
CA LEU A 302 13.66 -6.08 -15.86
C LEU A 302 14.08 -5.79 -14.41
N MET A 303 13.25 -6.20 -13.45
CA MET A 303 13.56 -6.06 -12.02
C MET A 303 14.82 -6.85 -11.65
N SER A 304 14.96 -8.09 -12.17
CA SER A 304 16.17 -8.91 -12.01
C SER A 304 17.41 -8.20 -12.56
N ASP A 305 17.39 -7.75 -13.82
CA ASP A 305 18.53 -7.03 -14.44
C ASP A 305 18.94 -5.79 -13.62
N SER A 306 17.96 -5.06 -13.06
CA SER A 306 18.20 -3.90 -12.20
C SER A 306 18.81 -4.25 -10.83
N LEU A 307 18.52 -5.42 -10.27
CA LEU A 307 19.14 -5.90 -9.03
C LEU A 307 20.55 -6.43 -9.30
N MET A 308 20.71 -7.24 -10.34
CA MET A 308 21.98 -7.89 -10.70
C MET A 308 23.11 -6.89 -10.97
N ARG A 309 22.81 -5.68 -11.48
CA ARG A 309 23.82 -4.63 -11.71
C ARG A 309 24.56 -4.18 -10.43
N TYR A 310 23.94 -4.33 -9.25
CA TYR A 310 24.59 -4.02 -7.97
C TYR A 310 25.66 -5.05 -7.60
N GLY A 311 25.62 -6.28 -8.14
CA GLY A 311 26.69 -7.27 -7.99
C GLY A 311 28.02 -6.75 -8.55
N LYS A 312 27.98 -6.23 -9.78
CA LYS A 312 29.15 -5.61 -10.42
C LYS A 312 29.66 -4.40 -9.64
N ALA A 313 28.77 -3.57 -9.12
CA ALA A 313 29.14 -2.42 -8.29
C ALA A 313 29.75 -2.84 -6.95
N GLY A 314 29.19 -3.88 -6.30
CA GLY A 314 29.72 -4.43 -5.05
C GLY A 314 31.10 -5.05 -5.24
N ALA A 315 31.33 -5.75 -6.35
CA ALA A 315 32.66 -6.25 -6.68
C ALA A 315 33.69 -5.10 -6.78
N VAL A 316 33.36 -3.99 -7.47
CA VAL A 316 34.24 -2.81 -7.55
C VAL A 316 34.57 -2.27 -6.15
N VAL A 317 33.57 -2.14 -5.27
CA VAL A 317 33.75 -1.65 -3.90
C VAL A 317 34.55 -2.60 -3.02
N ALA A 318 34.33 -3.91 -3.15
CA ALA A 318 35.08 -4.94 -2.41
C ALA A 318 36.58 -4.92 -2.75
N HIS A 319 36.95 -4.48 -3.97
CA HIS A 319 38.34 -4.25 -4.37
C HIS A 319 38.88 -2.87 -3.95
N GLY A 320 38.23 -2.17 -3.02
CA GLY A 320 38.67 -0.88 -2.49
C GLY A 320 38.44 0.32 -3.41
N LYS A 321 37.66 0.16 -4.50
CA LYS A 321 37.37 1.26 -5.44
C LYS A 321 36.07 1.97 -5.08
N ARG A 322 35.92 3.20 -5.56
CA ARG A 322 34.69 3.98 -5.35
C ARG A 322 33.50 3.33 -6.08
N PRO A 323 32.30 3.35 -5.48
CA PRO A 323 31.10 2.86 -6.15
C PRO A 323 30.83 3.68 -7.42
N PRO A 324 30.24 3.07 -8.46
CA PRO A 324 29.83 3.79 -9.66
C PRO A 324 28.91 4.98 -9.34
N PRO A 325 29.05 6.14 -10.01
CA PRO A 325 28.27 7.35 -9.69
C PRO A 325 26.75 7.15 -9.72
N TRP A 326 26.26 6.24 -10.57
CA TRP A 326 24.83 5.96 -10.67
C TRP A 326 24.23 5.43 -9.37
N VAL A 327 25.00 4.80 -8.48
CA VAL A 327 24.51 4.33 -7.18
C VAL A 327 24.01 5.51 -6.35
N ALA A 328 24.71 6.65 -6.40
CA ALA A 328 24.34 7.87 -5.68
C ALA A 328 23.15 8.59 -6.32
N THR A 329 22.95 8.45 -7.64
CA THR A 329 21.98 9.26 -8.39
C THR A 329 20.74 8.48 -8.87
N THR A 330 20.72 7.14 -8.76
CA THR A 330 19.59 6.35 -9.25
C THR A 330 18.32 6.70 -8.48
N GLN A 331 17.29 7.10 -9.23
CA GLN A 331 15.99 7.48 -8.71
C GLN A 331 14.95 7.18 -9.78
N GLN A 332 13.79 6.71 -9.33
CA GLN A 332 12.66 6.35 -10.17
C GLN A 332 11.51 7.23 -9.74
N VAL A 333 10.69 7.62 -10.72
CA VAL A 333 9.53 8.45 -10.46
C VAL A 333 8.51 7.62 -9.67
N VAL A 334 7.97 8.20 -8.61
CA VAL A 334 6.86 7.67 -7.83
C VAL A 334 5.59 8.29 -8.42
N LEU A 335 4.63 7.46 -8.80
CA LEU A 335 3.35 7.98 -9.31
C LEU A 335 2.43 8.32 -8.14
N SER A 336 1.63 9.37 -8.28
CA SER A 336 0.60 9.69 -7.28
C SER A 336 -0.81 9.72 -7.87
N PHE A 337 -1.79 9.27 -7.09
CA PHE A 337 -3.21 9.32 -7.48
C PHE A 337 -4.13 9.32 -6.25
N GLY A 338 -5.40 9.68 -6.48
CA GLY A 338 -6.45 9.66 -5.47
C GLY A 338 -7.05 8.26 -5.37
N LYS A 339 -7.13 7.72 -4.15
CA LYS A 339 -7.68 6.38 -3.93
C LYS A 339 -9.19 6.38 -4.17
N GLU A 340 -9.64 5.42 -4.98
CA GLU A 340 -11.06 5.10 -5.14
C GLU A 340 -11.54 4.20 -4.00
N GLU A 341 -12.42 4.70 -3.13
CA GLU A 341 -12.93 3.91 -2.01
C GLU A 341 -14.21 4.48 -1.37
N PRO A 342 -15.02 3.63 -0.73
CA PRO A 342 -16.05 4.07 0.19
C PRO A 342 -15.41 4.80 1.37
N LYS A 343 -15.84 6.04 1.61
CA LYS A 343 -15.36 6.86 2.71
C LYS A 343 -16.47 7.82 3.14
N PRO A 344 -16.91 7.80 4.41
CA PRO A 344 -18.00 8.64 4.86
C PRO A 344 -17.60 10.12 4.79
N ALA A 345 -18.57 10.95 4.42
CA ALA A 345 -18.58 12.39 4.62
C ALA A 345 -18.56 12.71 6.13
N LYS A 346 -18.23 13.96 6.48
CA LYS A 346 -18.20 14.41 7.86
C LYS A 346 -19.24 15.50 8.09
N ARG A 347 -19.89 15.49 9.25
CA ARG A 347 -20.58 16.69 9.75
C ARG A 347 -19.56 17.63 10.37
N THR A 348 -19.60 18.88 9.98
CA THR A 348 -18.87 19.95 10.65
C THR A 348 -19.54 20.28 11.99
N ARG A 349 -18.87 21.08 12.82
CA ARG A 349 -19.46 21.62 14.05
C ARG A 349 -20.72 22.47 13.77
N SER A 350 -20.87 23.03 12.58
CA SER A 350 -22.06 23.77 12.15
C SER A 350 -23.18 22.88 11.58
N GLY A 351 -22.99 21.55 11.56
CA GLY A 351 -23.95 20.58 11.03
C GLY A 351 -23.91 20.38 9.51
N ALA A 352 -23.08 21.14 8.79
CA ALA A 352 -22.90 21.00 7.34
C ALA A 352 -22.21 19.68 7.00
N VAL A 353 -22.58 19.06 5.87
CA VAL A 353 -21.97 17.82 5.40
C VAL A 353 -20.82 18.16 4.44
N GLU A 354 -19.60 17.78 4.81
CA GLU A 354 -18.41 17.93 3.99
C GLU A 354 -18.06 16.62 3.27
N PRO A 355 -17.85 16.65 1.95
CA PRO A 355 -17.51 15.46 1.18
C PRO A 355 -16.16 14.86 1.62
N PRO A 356 -16.01 13.53 1.54
CA PRO A 356 -14.76 12.88 1.88
C PRO A 356 -13.65 13.29 0.92
N VAL A 357 -12.48 13.58 1.46
CA VAL A 357 -11.30 13.87 0.63
C VAL A 357 -10.55 12.57 0.31
N PRO A 358 -10.20 12.28 -0.96
CA PRO A 358 -9.47 11.07 -1.34
C PRO A 358 -8.14 10.92 -0.58
N ARG A 359 -7.73 9.68 -0.30
CA ARG A 359 -6.36 9.41 0.16
C ARG A 359 -5.39 9.46 -1.02
N PHE A 360 -4.19 9.99 -0.81
CA PHE A 360 -3.13 9.92 -1.82
C PHE A 360 -2.42 8.58 -1.75
N ILE A 361 -2.33 7.92 -2.90
CA ILE A 361 -1.46 6.76 -3.10
C ILE A 361 -0.17 7.23 -3.73
N PHE A 362 0.96 6.95 -3.09
CA PHE A 362 2.29 7.11 -3.69
C PHE A 362 2.77 5.73 -4.13
N ASN A 363 2.57 5.44 -5.41
CA ASN A 363 2.86 4.14 -6.01
C ASN A 363 4.31 4.10 -6.47
N LEU A 364 5.08 3.27 -5.77
CA LEU A 364 6.50 3.09 -6.04
C LEU A 364 6.72 2.32 -7.34
N SER A 365 7.71 2.72 -8.14
CA SER A 365 8.15 1.95 -9.31
C SER A 365 8.42 0.49 -8.93
N PRO A 366 7.98 -0.49 -9.75
CA PRO A 366 8.29 -1.90 -9.56
C PRO A 366 9.78 -2.19 -9.34
N ILE A 367 10.68 -1.41 -9.95
CA ILE A 367 12.13 -1.56 -9.77
C ILE A 367 12.55 -1.26 -8.33
N ASN A 368 12.03 -0.18 -7.76
CA ASN A 368 12.31 0.16 -6.37
C ASN A 368 11.60 -0.82 -5.43
N TYR A 369 10.39 -1.26 -5.77
CA TYR A 369 9.70 -2.29 -5.00
C TYR A 369 10.52 -3.57 -4.92
N ALA A 370 11.09 -4.03 -6.04
CA ALA A 370 11.94 -5.23 -6.08
C ALA A 370 13.20 -5.08 -5.23
N LEU A 371 13.85 -3.91 -5.26
CA LEU A 371 14.98 -3.61 -4.37
C LEU A 371 14.59 -3.74 -2.89
N CYS A 372 13.47 -3.15 -2.50
CA CYS A 372 13.00 -3.20 -1.12
C CYS A 372 12.62 -4.63 -0.69
N ALA A 373 11.89 -5.35 -1.55
CA ALA A 373 11.46 -6.72 -1.29
C ALA A 373 12.66 -7.68 -1.20
N PHE A 374 13.61 -7.58 -2.13
CA PHE A 374 14.84 -8.38 -2.10
C PHE A 374 15.62 -8.18 -0.78
N LEU A 375 15.70 -6.95 -0.26
CA LEU A 375 16.42 -6.68 0.98
C LEU A 375 15.70 -7.19 2.24
N HIS A 376 14.37 -7.12 2.27
CA HIS A 376 13.61 -7.14 3.53
C HIS A 376 12.31 -7.95 3.54
N THR A 377 11.97 -8.72 2.50
CA THR A 377 10.79 -9.61 2.53
C THR A 377 10.86 -10.60 3.69
N ASP A 378 12.01 -11.20 3.95
CA ASP A 378 12.14 -12.23 4.99
C ASP A 378 11.95 -11.64 6.39
N ILE A 379 12.67 -10.57 6.73
CA ILE A 379 12.46 -9.88 8.01
C ILE A 379 11.02 -9.35 8.14
N SER A 380 10.40 -8.86 7.05
CA SER A 380 9.01 -8.43 7.10
C SER A 380 8.07 -9.59 7.45
N HIS A 381 8.28 -10.80 6.90
CA HIS A 381 7.45 -11.96 7.22
C HIS A 381 7.71 -12.48 8.64
N GLU A 382 8.98 -12.55 9.05
CA GLU A 382 9.42 -12.95 10.39
C GLU A 382 8.82 -12.02 11.46
N LEU A 383 8.83 -10.71 11.25
CA LEU A 383 8.19 -9.75 12.16
C LEU A 383 6.68 -9.97 12.21
N GLN A 384 6.02 -10.07 11.06
CA GLN A 384 4.57 -10.32 11.05
C GLN A 384 4.22 -11.61 11.81
N GLU A 385 5.09 -12.63 11.79
CA GLU A 385 4.87 -13.93 12.41
C GLU A 385 5.21 -13.91 13.89
N HIS A 386 6.45 -13.61 14.22
CA HIS A 386 7.03 -13.80 15.55
C HIS A 386 7.02 -12.54 16.40
N ASP A 387 7.07 -11.33 15.82
CA ASP A 387 7.06 -10.10 16.63
C ASP A 387 5.71 -9.95 17.35
N VAL A 388 5.77 -10.07 18.67
CA VAL A 388 4.64 -9.96 19.59
C VAL A 388 4.01 -8.57 19.63
N MET A 389 4.71 -7.53 19.16
CA MET A 389 4.19 -6.16 19.05
C MET A 389 3.68 -5.83 17.64
N HIS A 390 3.95 -6.68 16.65
CA HIS A 390 3.46 -6.48 15.28
C HIS A 390 2.04 -7.03 15.17
N GLY A 391 1.06 -6.14 15.16
CA GLY A 391 -0.36 -6.47 15.15
C GLY A 391 -0.80 -7.23 13.90
N PRO A 392 -1.98 -7.84 13.93
CA PRO A 392 -2.53 -8.50 12.75
C PRO A 392 -2.94 -7.51 11.68
N GLY A 393 -2.60 -7.82 10.43
CA GLY A 393 -3.42 -7.33 9.33
C GLY A 393 -4.75 -8.09 9.32
N PHE A 394 -5.88 -7.40 9.33
CA PHE A 394 -7.20 -8.06 9.25
C PHE A 394 -7.58 -8.40 7.80
N GLY A 395 -8.22 -9.56 7.60
CA GLY A 395 -8.76 -10.05 6.33
C GLY A 395 -8.76 -11.58 6.24
N ALA A 396 -9.63 -12.18 5.41
CA ALA A 396 -9.85 -13.64 5.32
C ALA A 396 -8.58 -14.47 5.05
N GLY A 397 -7.51 -13.83 4.54
CA GLY A 397 -6.21 -14.43 4.27
C GLY A 397 -5.14 -14.32 5.38
N ARG A 398 -5.35 -13.47 6.39
CA ARG A 398 -4.26 -12.91 7.22
C ARG A 398 -4.31 -13.36 8.70
N GLY A 399 -4.66 -14.62 8.92
CA GLY A 399 -5.01 -15.23 10.23
C GLY A 399 -4.02 -15.02 11.39
N ARG A 400 -4.02 -13.83 11.98
CA ARG A 400 -3.19 -13.46 13.15
C ARG A 400 -3.95 -12.63 14.19
N SER A 401 -5.29 -12.67 14.19
CA SER A 401 -6.16 -12.03 15.19
C SER A 401 -5.75 -12.32 16.64
N GLY A 402 -5.13 -13.48 16.87
CA GLY A 402 -4.56 -13.90 18.15
C GLY A 402 -3.76 -12.78 18.84
N LYS A 403 -2.83 -12.11 18.15
CA LYS A 403 -2.00 -11.06 18.79
C LYS A 403 -2.81 -9.90 19.38
N PHE A 404 -3.89 -9.50 18.70
CA PHE A 404 -4.81 -8.48 19.23
C PHE A 404 -5.61 -9.02 20.42
N ILE A 405 -6.16 -10.23 20.28
CA ILE A 405 -6.90 -10.92 21.35
C ILE A 405 -6.02 -11.12 22.59
N ASP A 406 -4.76 -11.53 22.43
CA ASP A 406 -3.83 -11.81 23.52
C ASP A 406 -3.50 -10.55 24.32
N VAL A 407 -3.31 -9.41 23.65
CA VAL A 407 -3.07 -8.12 24.32
C VAL A 407 -4.30 -7.70 25.13
N VAL A 408 -5.50 -7.85 24.56
CA VAL A 408 -6.75 -7.56 25.25
C VAL A 408 -6.96 -8.51 26.43
N GLU A 409 -6.81 -9.82 26.23
CA GLU A 409 -7.00 -10.83 27.27
C GLU A 409 -6.05 -10.62 28.45
N LYS A 410 -4.77 -10.38 28.16
CA LYS A 410 -3.75 -10.14 29.19
C LYS A 410 -4.01 -8.86 29.99
N GLY A 411 -4.55 -7.83 29.35
CA GLY A 411 -4.88 -6.57 30.01
C GLY A 411 -6.13 -6.63 30.88
N PHE A 412 -7.19 -7.24 30.37
CA PHE A 412 -8.48 -7.33 31.05
C PHE A 412 -8.56 -8.50 32.04
N LYS A 413 -7.65 -9.49 31.95
CA LYS A 413 -7.55 -10.65 32.86
C LYS A 413 -8.89 -11.38 33.04
N GLY A 414 -9.57 -11.67 31.93
CA GLY A 414 -10.89 -12.30 31.96
C GLY A 414 -12.07 -11.35 32.22
N GLY A 415 -11.81 -10.09 32.60
CA GLY A 415 -12.84 -9.09 32.94
C GLY A 415 -13.41 -8.33 31.74
N LEU A 416 -14.47 -7.55 32.03
CA LEU A 416 -15.06 -6.56 31.11
C LEU A 416 -14.47 -5.16 31.33
N THR A 417 -13.84 -4.96 32.48
CA THR A 417 -13.06 -3.78 32.82
C THR A 417 -11.64 -4.18 33.16
N VAL A 418 -10.69 -3.29 32.89
CA VAL A 418 -9.31 -3.48 33.34
C VAL A 418 -9.21 -3.31 34.86
N PRO A 419 -8.18 -3.91 35.51
CA PRO A 419 -7.97 -3.76 36.95
C PRO A 419 -7.90 -2.30 37.42
N GLU A 420 -8.12 -2.09 38.71
CA GLU A 420 -8.14 -0.74 39.28
C GLU A 420 -6.82 0.01 39.06
N GLY A 421 -6.94 1.24 38.57
CA GLY A 421 -5.79 2.08 38.23
C GLY A 421 -4.97 1.56 37.03
N GLU A 422 -5.55 0.72 36.17
CA GLU A 422 -5.04 0.41 34.83
C GLU A 422 -5.94 1.07 33.77
N GLU A 423 -5.37 1.33 32.59
CA GLU A 423 -6.08 1.93 31.44
C GLU A 423 -5.55 1.30 30.15
N PHE A 424 -6.38 1.25 29.12
CA PHE A 424 -6.01 0.93 27.74
C PHE A 424 -6.06 2.18 26.88
N VAL A 425 -5.06 2.35 26.03
CA VAL A 425 -4.86 3.54 25.22
C VAL A 425 -4.82 3.17 23.75
N MET A 426 -5.60 3.90 22.96
CA MET A 426 -5.61 3.84 21.49
C MET A 426 -5.21 5.21 20.95
N SER A 427 -3.92 5.38 20.66
CA SER A 427 -3.40 6.67 20.17
C SER A 427 -3.81 6.91 18.71
N ASP A 428 -4.36 8.09 18.41
CA ASP A 428 -4.66 8.53 17.05
C ASP A 428 -3.69 9.65 16.63
N ILE A 429 -2.78 9.31 15.71
CA ILE A 429 -1.75 10.23 15.21
C ILE A 429 -2.19 10.81 13.87
N GLU A 430 -2.17 12.15 13.79
CA GLU A 430 -2.68 12.88 12.66
C GLU A 430 -1.88 12.61 11.37
N LYS A 431 -2.60 12.12 10.34
CA LYS A 431 -2.11 11.88 8.96
C LYS A 431 -0.70 11.25 8.90
N TRP A 432 -0.47 10.20 9.69
CA TRP A 432 0.81 9.49 9.84
C TRP A 432 1.75 9.55 8.63
N ASP A 433 1.34 9.02 7.48
CA ASP A 433 2.19 8.92 6.27
C ASP A 433 2.70 10.29 5.77
N ALA A 434 1.94 11.36 5.99
CA ALA A 434 2.31 12.72 5.63
C ALA A 434 3.18 13.41 6.68
N TYR A 435 3.10 12.99 7.95
CA TYR A 435 3.83 13.62 9.07
C TYR A 435 5.11 12.90 9.48
N ILE A 436 5.27 11.62 9.13
CA ILE A 436 6.52 10.91 9.43
C ILE A 436 7.71 11.56 8.69
N ARG A 437 8.76 11.91 9.45
CA ARG A 437 9.93 12.66 8.96
C ARG A 437 11.15 11.77 8.74
N GLU A 438 12.19 12.32 8.12
CA GLU A 438 13.40 11.57 7.77
C GLU A 438 14.09 10.95 8.99
N VAL A 439 14.13 11.66 10.12
CA VAL A 439 14.77 11.15 11.34
C VAL A 439 14.12 9.84 11.83
N LEU A 440 12.79 9.79 11.91
CA LEU A 440 12.05 8.62 12.40
C LEU A 440 11.98 7.51 11.35
N THR A 441 11.74 7.87 10.09
CA THR A 441 11.72 6.89 9.00
C THR A 441 13.09 6.22 8.85
N GLY A 442 14.17 7.00 8.98
CA GLY A 442 15.54 6.53 8.94
C GLY A 442 15.86 5.59 10.11
N ALA A 443 15.52 6.00 11.34
CA ALA A 443 15.71 5.17 12.53
C ALA A 443 14.96 3.83 12.41
N SER A 444 13.69 3.85 12.01
CA SER A 444 12.87 2.64 11.82
C SER A 444 13.43 1.71 10.74
N TYR A 445 13.91 2.25 9.62
CA TYR A 445 14.61 1.48 8.60
C TYR A 445 15.90 0.86 9.14
N ASP A 446 16.72 1.64 9.85
CA ASP A 446 18.01 1.21 10.37
C ASP A 446 17.87 0.12 11.43
N VAL A 447 16.82 0.17 12.27
CA VAL A 447 16.48 -0.91 13.22
C VAL A 447 16.23 -2.22 12.48
N MET A 448 15.46 -2.20 11.39
CA MET A 448 15.18 -3.41 10.62
C MET A 448 16.44 -3.93 9.90
N GLU A 449 17.16 -3.08 9.18
CA GLU A 449 18.35 -3.48 8.42
C GLU A 449 19.47 -4.02 9.32
N LYS A 450 19.73 -3.39 10.47
CA LYS A 450 20.75 -3.85 11.43
C LYS A 450 20.41 -5.20 12.07
N PHE A 451 19.15 -5.63 12.03
CA PHE A 451 18.74 -6.91 12.59
C PHE A 451 18.96 -8.08 11.61
N VAL A 452 19.08 -7.80 10.30
CA VAL A 452 19.30 -8.84 9.28
C VAL A 452 20.73 -9.38 9.40
N ASP A 453 20.86 -10.70 9.56
CA ASP A 453 22.15 -11.38 9.64
C ASP A 453 22.82 -11.46 8.26
N ALA A 454 23.88 -10.66 8.08
CA ALA A 454 24.70 -10.65 6.88
C ALA A 454 26.03 -11.43 7.03
N SER A 455 26.21 -12.19 8.11
CA SER A 455 27.47 -12.91 8.41
C SER A 455 27.84 -13.97 7.36
N ARG A 456 26.83 -14.55 6.69
CA ARG A 456 27.01 -15.58 5.65
C ARG A 456 27.33 -15.03 4.26
N LEU A 457 27.21 -13.72 4.06
CA LEU A 457 27.55 -13.10 2.78
C LEU A 457 29.06 -12.96 2.65
N ASP A 458 29.62 -13.27 1.49
CA ASP A 458 31.02 -12.99 1.17
C ASP A 458 31.31 -11.47 1.08
N PRO A 459 32.58 -11.02 0.99
CA PRO A 459 32.90 -9.59 0.92
C PRO A 459 32.21 -8.83 -0.24
N VAL A 460 32.05 -9.47 -1.40
CA VAL A 460 31.41 -8.87 -2.57
C VAL A 460 29.92 -8.71 -2.33
N ALA A 461 29.25 -9.76 -1.84
CA ALA A 461 27.84 -9.76 -1.52
C ALA A 461 27.50 -8.77 -0.38
N ARG A 462 28.36 -8.64 0.64
CA ARG A 462 28.21 -7.61 1.69
C ARG A 462 28.30 -6.20 1.10
N ALA A 463 29.27 -5.94 0.23
CA ALA A 463 29.38 -4.66 -0.45
C ALA A 463 28.15 -4.39 -1.34
N THR A 464 27.67 -5.39 -2.09
CA THR A 464 26.44 -5.30 -2.88
C THR A 464 25.22 -4.95 -2.03
N ARG A 465 25.00 -5.66 -0.91
CA ARG A 465 23.90 -5.37 0.01
C ARG A 465 24.00 -3.95 0.57
N ALA A 466 25.19 -3.51 0.98
CA ALA A 466 25.39 -2.17 1.51
C ALA A 466 24.99 -1.08 0.48
N LEU A 467 25.37 -1.24 -0.79
CA LEU A 467 24.97 -0.32 -1.86
C LEU A 467 23.46 -0.35 -2.12
N MET A 468 22.86 -1.55 -2.15
CA MET A 468 21.42 -1.72 -2.31
C MET A 468 20.64 -1.05 -1.16
N SER A 469 21.05 -1.30 0.08
CA SER A 469 20.46 -0.74 1.29
C SER A 469 20.60 0.78 1.34
N GLN A 470 21.77 1.32 0.96
CA GLN A 470 21.98 2.76 0.82
C GLN A 470 21.00 3.40 -0.18
N VAL A 471 20.78 2.78 -1.35
CA VAL A 471 19.84 3.28 -2.35
C VAL A 471 18.40 3.20 -1.84
N SER A 472 18.01 2.05 -1.30
CA SER A 472 16.68 1.81 -0.73
C SER A 472 16.35 2.83 0.36
N ARG A 473 17.26 3.04 1.32
CA ARG A 473 17.13 4.03 2.39
C ARG A 473 17.01 5.45 1.82
N ARG A 474 17.88 5.83 0.87
CA ARG A 474 17.81 7.15 0.22
C ARG A 474 16.46 7.37 -0.46
N GLN A 475 15.95 6.40 -1.21
CA GLN A 475 14.68 6.51 -1.93
C GLN A 475 13.48 6.56 -0.98
N LEU A 476 13.59 5.93 0.19
CA LEU A 476 12.60 6.07 1.25
C LEU A 476 12.64 7.46 1.89
N MET A 477 13.81 8.11 1.99
CA MET A 477 13.92 9.48 2.51
C MET A 477 13.64 10.57 1.47
N ARG A 478 13.96 10.34 0.20
CA ARG A 478 13.81 11.32 -0.89
C ARG A 478 13.22 10.64 -2.12
N LYS A 479 12.09 11.18 -2.58
CA LYS A 479 11.32 10.66 -3.70
C LYS A 479 11.18 11.75 -4.75
N LEU A 480 11.15 11.33 -6.02
CA LEU A 480 10.78 12.19 -7.11
C LEU A 480 9.36 11.76 -7.47
N LEU A 481 8.38 12.56 -7.08
CA LEU A 481 6.97 12.22 -7.20
C LEU A 481 6.38 12.96 -8.39
N GLU A 482 5.66 12.25 -9.26
CA GLU A 482 4.78 12.90 -10.22
C GLU A 482 3.47 13.27 -9.52
N HIS A 483 3.27 14.57 -9.31
CA HIS A 483 2.05 15.14 -8.73
C HIS A 483 0.90 15.05 -9.76
N PRO A 484 -0.40 15.02 -9.37
CA PRO A 484 -1.52 15.01 -10.32
C PRO A 484 -1.60 16.22 -11.26
N SER A 485 -0.72 17.20 -11.11
CA SER A 485 -0.48 18.25 -12.11
C SER A 485 0.23 17.75 -13.37
N GLY A 486 0.84 16.56 -13.36
CA GLY A 486 1.71 16.06 -14.43
C GLY A 486 3.14 16.59 -14.36
N TYR A 487 3.51 17.19 -13.22
CA TYR A 487 4.84 17.73 -12.95
C TYR A 487 5.47 17.02 -11.75
N LEU A 488 6.79 16.98 -11.77
CA LEU A 488 7.61 16.37 -10.73
C LEU A 488 7.83 17.32 -9.56
N VAL A 489 7.68 16.79 -8.36
CA VAL A 489 8.07 17.41 -7.10
C VAL A 489 9.07 16.50 -6.37
N ASP A 490 10.08 17.09 -5.76
CA ASP A 490 10.96 16.39 -4.82
C ASP A 490 10.24 16.32 -3.47
N VAL A 491 10.11 15.12 -2.90
CA VAL A 491 9.49 14.87 -1.59
C VAL A 491 10.54 14.28 -0.64
N MET A 492 10.80 14.98 0.46
CA MET A 492 11.71 14.60 1.54
C MET A 492 10.90 14.14 2.76
N GLY A 493 11.26 12.99 3.34
CA GLY A 493 10.42 12.33 4.35
C GLY A 493 9.12 11.80 3.74
N SER A 494 8.07 11.69 4.56
CA SER A 494 6.76 11.10 4.23
C SER A 494 6.83 9.63 3.79
N MET A 495 5.92 8.80 4.28
CA MET A 495 5.83 7.40 3.88
C MET A 495 5.13 7.30 2.52
N PRO A 496 5.70 6.64 1.50
CA PRO A 496 4.97 6.35 0.29
C PRO A 496 3.97 5.23 0.56
N SER A 497 2.67 5.53 0.52
CA SER A 497 1.57 4.64 0.92
C SER A 497 1.39 3.38 0.03
N GLY A 498 1.99 3.35 -1.17
CA GLY A 498 2.00 2.21 -2.09
C GLY A 498 3.34 1.50 -2.18
N SER A 499 4.20 1.58 -1.15
CA SER A 499 5.52 0.97 -1.14
C SER A 499 5.57 -0.36 -0.39
N PHE A 500 6.65 -1.13 -0.58
CA PHE A 500 6.94 -2.31 0.22
C PHE A 500 7.06 -1.97 1.73
N TYR A 501 7.69 -0.84 2.04
CA TYR A 501 8.02 -0.47 3.42
C TYR A 501 6.87 0.08 4.24
N THR A 502 5.77 0.52 3.61
CA THR A 502 4.68 1.25 4.30
C THR A 502 4.24 0.57 5.58
N SER A 503 3.85 -0.70 5.53
CA SER A 503 3.34 -1.40 6.71
C SER A 503 4.42 -1.64 7.76
N VAL A 504 5.55 -2.23 7.37
CA VAL A 504 6.59 -2.68 8.32
C VAL A 504 7.34 -1.50 8.95
N VAL A 505 7.73 -0.50 8.15
CA VAL A 505 8.46 0.67 8.67
C VAL A 505 7.54 1.57 9.49
N ASN A 506 6.26 1.75 9.12
CA ASN A 506 5.31 2.49 9.97
C ASN A 506 5.09 1.77 11.29
N THR A 507 4.87 0.46 11.28
CA THR A 507 4.67 -0.33 12.51
C THR A 507 5.87 -0.19 13.46
N ASN A 508 7.09 -0.34 12.93
CA ASN A 508 8.31 -0.20 13.70
C ASN A 508 8.52 1.23 14.21
N ALA A 509 8.22 2.24 13.39
CA ALA A 509 8.28 3.65 13.79
C ALA A 509 7.28 3.99 14.90
N ASN A 510 6.09 3.39 14.87
CA ASN A 510 5.07 3.57 15.90
C ASN A 510 5.49 2.95 17.23
N ASN A 511 6.08 1.75 17.18
CA ASN A 511 6.69 1.13 18.36
C ASN A 511 7.87 1.96 18.91
N LEU A 512 8.73 2.49 18.03
CA LEU A 512 9.84 3.35 18.43
C LEU A 512 9.37 4.63 19.13
N LEU A 513 8.29 5.25 18.65
CA LEU A 513 7.74 6.46 19.26
C LEU A 513 7.19 6.20 20.65
N LEU A 514 6.38 5.16 20.85
CA LEU A 514 5.80 4.88 22.16
C LEU A 514 6.86 4.41 23.16
N ILE A 515 7.75 3.50 22.76
CA ILE A 515 8.83 3.02 23.64
C ILE A 515 9.81 4.16 23.93
N GLY A 516 10.14 4.98 22.93
CA GLY A 516 10.98 6.17 23.09
C GLY A 516 10.34 7.19 24.03
N HIS A 517 9.03 7.41 23.92
CA HIS A 517 8.27 8.27 24.83
C HIS A 517 8.33 7.77 26.28
N LEU A 518 8.10 6.47 26.48
CA LEU A 518 8.20 5.84 27.79
C LEU A 518 9.61 6.00 28.37
N ILE A 519 10.65 5.65 27.61
CA ILE A 519 12.05 5.75 28.05
C ILE A 519 12.44 7.20 28.35
N ASP A 520 12.04 8.16 27.51
CA ASP A 520 12.33 9.58 27.72
C ASP A 520 11.74 10.10 29.03
N ARG A 521 10.51 9.70 29.35
CA ARG A 521 9.87 10.08 30.60
C ARG A 521 10.47 9.37 31.80
N VAL A 522 10.76 8.08 31.68
CA VAL A 522 11.38 7.31 32.76
C VAL A 522 12.75 7.89 33.12
N ALA A 523 13.57 8.23 32.13
CA ALA A 523 14.88 8.83 32.37
C ALA A 523 14.84 10.25 32.96
N ASP A 524 13.74 10.97 32.79
CA ASP A 524 13.58 12.36 33.24
C ASP A 524 12.88 12.48 34.59
N GLU A 525 11.89 11.61 34.84
CA GLU A 525 11.01 11.68 36.01
C GLU A 525 11.40 10.66 37.09
N THR A 526 12.41 9.80 36.84
CA THR A 526 12.84 8.75 37.78
C THR A 526 14.37 8.62 37.82
N ALA A 527 14.89 7.69 38.62
CA ALA A 527 16.33 7.43 38.73
C ALA A 527 16.90 6.48 37.64
N PHE A 528 16.08 5.98 36.72
CA PHE A 528 16.51 5.06 35.67
C PHE A 528 17.36 5.78 34.61
N THR A 529 18.36 5.08 34.07
CA THR A 529 19.02 5.50 32.84
C THR A 529 18.20 5.04 31.61
N PRO A 530 18.37 5.65 30.43
CA PRO A 530 17.70 5.17 29.21
C PRO A 530 17.98 3.69 28.89
N GLY A 531 19.21 3.22 29.13
CA GLY A 531 19.57 1.82 28.96
C GLY A 531 18.88 0.89 29.97
N GLY A 532 18.86 1.27 31.25
CA GLY A 532 18.16 0.50 32.28
C GLY A 532 16.64 0.42 32.04
N ALA A 533 16.03 1.53 31.59
CA ALA A 533 14.62 1.54 31.20
C ALA A 533 14.37 0.61 30.00
N ALA A 534 15.24 0.62 29.00
CA ALA A 534 15.14 -0.25 27.83
C ALA A 534 15.16 -1.74 28.19
N GLU A 535 16.04 -2.16 29.11
CA GLU A 535 16.11 -3.55 29.58
C GLU A 535 14.81 -4.04 30.24
N GLU A 536 14.14 -3.18 31.02
CA GLU A 536 12.84 -3.49 31.60
C GLU A 536 11.74 -3.52 30.54
N VAL A 537 11.73 -2.58 29.59
CA VAL A 537 10.77 -2.57 28.48
C VAL A 537 10.80 -3.87 27.67
N VAL A 538 11.98 -4.47 27.46
CA VAL A 538 12.12 -5.77 26.76
C VAL A 538 11.30 -6.88 27.41
N LYS A 539 11.06 -6.81 28.73
CA LYS A 539 10.27 -7.78 29.49
C LYS A 539 8.79 -7.39 29.54
N LEU A 540 8.49 -6.09 29.52
CA LEU A 540 7.15 -5.56 29.79
C LEU A 540 6.27 -5.41 28.55
N ALA A 541 6.83 -4.94 27.43
CA ALA A 541 6.08 -4.63 26.22
C ALA A 541 5.34 -5.84 25.59
N PRO A 542 5.89 -7.06 25.58
CA PRO A 542 5.19 -8.24 25.07
C PRO A 542 3.80 -8.46 25.71
N GLY A 543 2.76 -8.46 24.87
CA GLY A 543 1.36 -8.60 25.29
C GLY A 543 0.76 -7.37 25.96
N ARG A 544 1.44 -6.22 25.92
CA ARG A 544 0.95 -4.93 26.44
C ARG A 544 0.99 -3.80 25.41
N LEU A 545 1.62 -4.04 24.26
CA LEU A 545 1.71 -3.12 23.13
C LEU A 545 1.50 -3.92 21.85
N VAL A 546 0.65 -3.40 20.97
CA VAL A 546 0.53 -3.85 19.60
C VAL A 546 0.35 -2.66 18.65
N SER A 547 1.11 -2.64 17.56
CA SER A 547 1.01 -1.65 16.50
C SER A 547 0.81 -2.31 15.15
N TYR A 548 0.08 -1.66 14.25
CA TYR A 548 -0.04 -2.07 12.84
C TYR A 548 -0.15 -0.82 11.95
N GLY A 549 0.94 -0.48 11.30
CA GLY A 549 1.09 0.80 10.63
C GLY A 549 0.98 1.96 11.63
N ASP A 550 0.03 2.86 11.39
CA ASP A 550 -0.31 4.00 12.24
C ASP A 550 -1.20 3.64 13.44
N ASN A 551 -1.85 2.47 13.42
CA ASN A 551 -2.71 2.03 14.51
C ASN A 551 -1.86 1.49 15.68
N GLN A 552 -2.17 1.90 16.90
CA GLN A 552 -1.47 1.46 18.10
C GLN A 552 -2.43 1.30 19.28
N LEU A 553 -2.27 0.19 20.00
CA LEU A 553 -3.00 -0.14 21.22
C LEU A 553 -2.00 -0.54 22.30
N PHE A 554 -2.11 0.03 23.48
CA PHE A 554 -1.26 -0.36 24.60
C PHE A 554 -1.92 -0.20 25.96
N SER A 555 -1.38 -0.92 26.94
CA SER A 555 -1.76 -0.78 28.34
C SER A 555 -0.93 0.31 29.03
N ALA A 556 -1.59 1.22 29.74
CA ALA A 556 -0.95 2.23 30.58
C ALA A 556 -0.10 1.62 31.72
N THR A 557 -0.25 0.31 31.99
CA THR A 557 0.61 -0.45 32.91
C THR A 557 2.08 -0.40 32.51
N LEU A 558 2.40 -0.14 31.22
CA LEU A 558 3.77 0.13 30.78
C LEU A 558 4.39 1.35 31.49
N PHE A 559 3.61 2.40 31.75
CA PHE A 559 4.05 3.58 32.49
C PHE A 559 4.00 3.35 34.00
N LYS A 560 2.92 2.72 34.48
CA LYS A 560 2.69 2.44 35.91
C LYS A 560 3.82 1.60 36.52
N HIS A 561 4.41 0.68 35.75
CA HIS A 561 5.54 -0.12 36.19
C HIS A 561 6.72 0.74 36.69
N PHE A 562 6.95 1.91 36.10
CA PHE A 562 7.99 2.85 36.49
C PHE A 562 7.49 3.93 37.46
N GLY A 563 6.31 3.77 38.04
CA GLY A 563 5.68 4.79 38.91
C GLY A 563 5.10 5.98 38.14
N LEU A 564 4.96 5.89 36.81
CA LEU A 564 4.44 6.97 35.98
C LEU A 564 2.96 6.75 35.63
N ARG A 565 2.23 7.84 35.43
CA ARG A 565 0.90 7.83 34.79
C ARG A 565 1.02 8.20 33.31
N TYR A 566 0.31 7.49 32.44
CA TYR A 566 0.19 7.89 31.03
C TYR A 566 -0.52 9.25 30.93
N SER A 567 -0.06 10.09 29.99
CA SER A 567 -0.63 11.41 29.74
C SER A 567 -0.64 11.66 28.22
N PRO A 568 -1.84 11.85 27.62
CA PRO A 568 -1.96 12.24 26.21
C PRO A 568 -1.18 13.51 25.86
N ASP A 569 -1.14 14.50 26.76
CA ASP A 569 -0.44 15.76 26.53
C ASP A 569 1.08 15.56 26.45
N LYS A 570 1.65 14.77 27.37
CA LYS A 570 3.08 14.43 27.33
C LYS A 570 3.44 13.57 26.13
N HIS A 571 2.52 12.71 25.68
CA HIS A 571 2.69 11.95 24.44
C HIS A 571 2.69 12.88 23.22
N ALA A 572 1.77 13.84 23.17
CA ALA A 572 1.71 14.85 22.12
C ALA A 572 2.99 15.72 22.10
N GLU A 573 3.52 16.12 23.26
CA GLU A 573 4.77 16.87 23.36
C GLU A 573 5.96 16.08 22.78
N TYR A 574 6.07 14.79 23.13
CA TYR A 574 7.14 13.94 22.59
C TYR A 574 7.02 13.78 21.06
N LEU A 575 5.82 13.57 20.53
CA LEU A 575 5.56 13.48 19.09
C LEU A 575 5.90 14.77 18.34
N ALA A 576 5.66 15.94 18.96
CA ALA A 576 5.95 17.24 18.36
C ALA A 576 7.45 17.43 18.07
N ARG A 577 8.35 16.80 18.84
CA ARG A 577 9.80 16.81 18.58
C ARG A 577 10.17 16.17 17.24
N PHE A 578 9.33 15.26 16.74
CA PHE A 578 9.44 14.63 15.42
C PHE A 578 8.59 15.31 14.35
N GLY A 579 7.94 16.44 14.69
CA GLY A 579 7.02 17.15 13.80
C GLY A 579 5.73 16.37 13.53
N MET A 580 5.36 15.48 14.45
CA MET A 580 4.13 14.68 14.42
C MET A 580 3.13 15.23 15.43
N ARG A 581 1.85 14.91 15.26
CA ARG A 581 0.77 15.43 16.11
C ARG A 581 -0.15 14.30 16.56
N LEU A 582 -0.35 14.20 17.87
CA LEU A 582 -1.41 13.39 18.46
C LEU A 582 -2.73 14.17 18.39
N LYS A 583 -3.81 13.49 18.02
CA LYS A 583 -5.15 14.01 18.25
C LYS A 583 -5.55 13.68 19.67
N VAL A 584 -5.25 14.58 20.61
CA VAL A 584 -5.52 14.36 22.04
C VAL A 584 -7.00 14.04 22.27
N ASP A 585 -7.89 14.81 21.66
CA ASP A 585 -9.35 14.64 21.82
C ASP A 585 -9.90 13.36 21.16
N GLU A 586 -9.20 12.77 20.19
CA GLU A 586 -9.59 11.52 19.51
C GLU A 586 -8.82 10.30 20.07
N THR A 587 -7.86 10.52 20.98
CA THR A 587 -7.10 9.44 21.62
C THR A 587 -7.93 8.83 22.74
N GLU A 588 -8.45 7.63 22.50
CA GLU A 588 -9.28 6.93 23.47
C GLU A 588 -8.41 6.35 24.59
N VAL A 589 -8.71 6.76 25.83
CA VAL A 589 -8.18 6.18 27.06
C VAL A 589 -9.37 5.57 27.81
N THR A 590 -9.40 4.26 27.92
CA THR A 590 -10.57 3.55 28.44
C THR A 590 -10.22 2.49 29.45
N ARG A 591 -11.18 2.22 30.33
CA ARG A 591 -11.16 1.08 31.26
C ARG A 591 -12.11 -0.03 30.84
N SER A 592 -12.94 0.20 29.82
CA SER A 592 -14.02 -0.71 29.41
C SER A 592 -13.67 -1.44 28.11
N LEU A 593 -14.02 -2.73 28.05
CA LEU A 593 -13.72 -3.59 26.91
C LEU A 593 -14.48 -3.16 25.64
N ASP A 594 -15.71 -2.72 25.79
CA ASP A 594 -16.62 -2.34 24.70
C ASP A 594 -16.19 -1.09 23.93
N ARG A 595 -15.24 -0.33 24.50
CA ARG A 595 -14.59 0.84 23.90
C ARG A 595 -13.28 0.51 23.19
N VAL A 596 -12.72 -0.69 23.36
CA VAL A 596 -11.45 -1.07 22.74
C VAL A 596 -11.63 -1.20 21.22
N ARG A 597 -10.74 -0.53 20.48
CA ARG A 597 -10.67 -0.53 19.02
C ARG A 597 -9.23 -0.73 18.55
N PHE A 598 -9.04 -1.58 17.55
CA PHE A 598 -7.76 -1.72 16.86
C PHE A 598 -8.00 -2.06 15.39
N CYS A 599 -7.42 -1.30 14.45
CA CYS A 599 -7.66 -1.44 13.01
C CYS A 599 -9.16 -1.46 12.63
N SER A 600 -9.96 -0.57 13.24
CA SER A 600 -11.42 -0.52 13.08
C SER A 600 -12.16 -1.79 13.50
N ARG A 601 -11.58 -2.59 14.40
CA ARG A 601 -12.19 -3.78 14.99
C ARG A 601 -12.44 -3.59 16.47
N ALA A 602 -13.56 -4.09 16.94
CA ALA A 602 -13.90 -4.20 18.35
C ALA A 602 -13.72 -5.65 18.82
N VAL A 603 -13.80 -5.85 20.14
CA VAL A 603 -13.74 -7.17 20.77
C VAL A 603 -14.96 -7.34 21.66
N VAL A 604 -15.53 -8.55 21.66
CA VAL A 604 -16.60 -8.97 22.58
C VAL A 604 -16.09 -10.14 23.39
N ARG A 605 -16.20 -10.04 24.72
CA ARG A 605 -15.99 -11.16 25.63
C ARG A 605 -17.27 -11.97 25.70
N THR A 606 -17.19 -13.23 25.30
CA THR A 606 -18.22 -14.25 25.45
C THR A 606 -17.89 -15.15 26.65
N PRO A 607 -18.85 -15.98 27.14
CA PRO A 607 -18.54 -17.00 28.15
C PRO A 607 -17.47 -18.00 27.73
N ALA A 608 -17.23 -18.17 26.42
CA ALA A 608 -16.31 -19.14 25.84
C ALA A 608 -15.04 -18.51 25.24
N GLY A 609 -14.78 -17.23 25.50
CA GLY A 609 -13.59 -16.50 25.03
C GLY A 609 -13.91 -15.22 24.25
N LEU A 610 -12.88 -14.60 23.66
CA LEU A 610 -13.01 -13.35 22.91
C LEU A 610 -13.34 -13.58 21.44
N LEU A 611 -14.18 -12.70 20.89
CA LEU A 611 -14.46 -12.60 19.45
C LEU A 611 -14.18 -11.20 18.95
N ILE A 612 -13.72 -11.11 17.70
CA ILE A 612 -13.53 -9.83 17.02
C ILE A 612 -14.81 -9.47 16.26
N THR A 613 -15.17 -8.18 16.29
CA THR A 613 -16.32 -7.65 15.56
C THR A 613 -16.01 -6.28 14.95
N ARG A 614 -17.03 -5.66 14.35
CA ARG A 614 -17.00 -4.31 13.77
C ARG A 614 -18.32 -3.60 14.04
N THR A 615 -18.29 -2.28 14.15
CA THR A 615 -19.49 -1.47 14.30
C THR A 615 -20.39 -1.55 13.06
N HIS A 616 -21.69 -1.53 13.29
CA HIS A 616 -22.73 -1.59 12.26
C HIS A 616 -22.73 -0.31 11.42
N THR A 617 -22.44 0.85 12.02
CA THR A 617 -22.24 2.15 11.34
C THR A 617 -21.15 2.08 10.27
N SER A 618 -20.03 1.39 10.56
CA SER A 618 -18.95 1.20 9.60
C SER A 618 -19.35 0.29 8.43
N LEU A 619 -20.22 -0.69 8.67
CA LEU A 619 -20.75 -1.56 7.61
C LEU A 619 -21.76 -0.82 6.73
N ALA A 620 -22.72 -0.15 7.34
CA ALA A 620 -23.78 0.59 6.65
C ALA A 620 -23.21 1.68 5.74
N SER A 621 -22.31 2.52 6.26
CA SER A 621 -21.65 3.58 5.48
C SER A 621 -20.86 3.03 4.29
N LYS A 622 -20.19 1.87 4.41
CA LYS A 622 -19.45 1.24 3.31
C LYS A 622 -20.33 0.69 2.20
N LEU A 623 -21.49 0.14 2.56
CA LEU A 623 -22.45 -0.43 1.61
C LEU A 623 -23.19 0.68 0.89
N ALA A 624 -23.76 1.64 1.63
CA ALA A 624 -24.54 2.74 1.06
C ALA A 624 -23.70 3.70 0.18
N ALA A 625 -22.38 3.70 0.35
CA ALA A 625 -21.44 4.50 -0.42
C ALA A 625 -21.05 3.91 -1.78
N ARG A 626 -21.52 2.71 -2.11
CA ARG A 626 -21.07 2.01 -3.32
C ARG A 626 -21.42 2.80 -4.58
N PRO A 627 -20.46 3.00 -5.50
CA PRO A 627 -20.71 3.66 -6.77
C PRO A 627 -21.12 2.63 -7.82
N GLU A 628 -21.99 3.05 -8.75
CA GLU A 628 -22.39 2.32 -9.96
C GLU A 628 -23.16 1.02 -9.69
N HIS A 629 -24.27 0.81 -10.40
CA HIS A 629 -25.05 -0.42 -10.27
C HIS A 629 -24.52 -1.51 -11.20
N ASP A 630 -23.76 -2.44 -10.63
CA ASP A 630 -23.43 -3.74 -11.23
C ASP A 630 -23.77 -4.79 -10.17
N THR A 631 -24.89 -5.49 -10.34
CA THR A 631 -25.43 -6.40 -9.32
C THR A 631 -24.46 -7.53 -8.99
N LEU A 632 -23.68 -8.00 -9.96
CA LEU A 632 -22.65 -9.02 -9.76
C LEU A 632 -21.50 -8.47 -8.91
N VAL A 633 -20.99 -7.27 -9.22
CA VAL A 633 -19.95 -6.62 -8.43
C VAL A 633 -20.44 -6.29 -7.02
N ASP A 634 -21.67 -5.79 -6.89
CA ASP A 634 -22.26 -5.45 -5.60
C ASP A 634 -22.48 -6.70 -4.75
N LYS A 635 -22.94 -7.82 -5.32
CA LYS A 635 -23.13 -9.08 -4.58
C LYS A 635 -21.80 -9.65 -4.09
N LEU A 636 -20.78 -9.66 -4.94
CA LEU A 636 -19.42 -10.03 -4.54
C LEU A 636 -18.88 -9.10 -3.44
N TYR A 637 -19.17 -7.80 -3.52
CA TYR A 637 -18.74 -6.84 -2.51
C TYR A 637 -19.44 -7.06 -1.16
N VAL A 638 -20.76 -7.26 -1.14
CA VAL A 638 -21.51 -7.57 0.09
C VAL A 638 -20.95 -8.84 0.75
N ARG A 639 -20.72 -9.90 -0.02
CA ARG A 639 -20.13 -11.15 0.49
C ARG A 639 -18.69 -10.97 0.98
N ALA A 640 -17.89 -10.12 0.33
CA ALA A 640 -16.57 -9.75 0.83
C ALA A 640 -16.65 -8.98 2.16
N VAL A 641 -17.66 -8.12 2.35
CA VAL A 641 -17.93 -7.45 3.62
C VAL A 641 -18.38 -8.45 4.69
N MET A 642 -19.20 -9.45 4.35
CA MET A 642 -19.57 -10.54 5.27
C MET A 642 -18.34 -11.34 5.73
N ALA A 643 -17.43 -11.68 4.80
CA ALA A 643 -16.17 -12.36 5.13
C ALA A 643 -15.22 -11.48 5.97
N ASP A 644 -15.12 -10.17 5.67
CA ASP A 644 -14.40 -9.21 6.52
C ASP A 644 -15.02 -9.16 7.92
N TYR A 645 -16.35 -9.25 8.03
CA TYR A 645 -17.09 -9.18 9.28
C TYR A 645 -17.04 -10.47 10.13
N MET A 646 -16.85 -11.64 9.50
CA MET A 646 -16.70 -12.96 10.15
C MET A 646 -17.95 -13.44 10.91
N GLY A 647 -19.12 -12.84 10.66
CA GLY A 647 -20.40 -13.34 11.18
C GLY A 647 -20.57 -13.30 12.71
N THR A 648 -19.73 -12.55 13.43
CA THR A 648 -19.72 -12.50 14.90
C THR A 648 -21.08 -12.07 15.47
N ASP A 649 -21.60 -10.92 15.06
CA ASP A 649 -22.91 -10.42 15.49
C ASP A 649 -24.02 -10.92 14.54
N PRO A 650 -25.05 -11.60 15.07
CA PRO A 650 -26.18 -12.07 14.27
C PRO A 650 -27.03 -10.91 13.69
N VAL A 651 -27.09 -9.73 14.32
CA VAL A 651 -27.81 -8.55 13.79
C VAL A 651 -27.13 -8.05 12.52
N ALA A 652 -25.81 -7.84 12.55
CA ALA A 652 -25.06 -7.41 11.37
C ALA A 652 -25.06 -8.47 10.26
N TYR A 653 -24.97 -9.75 10.62
CA TYR A 653 -25.10 -10.85 9.66
C TYR A 653 -26.47 -10.82 8.96
N GLU A 654 -27.58 -10.65 9.68
CA GLU A 654 -28.90 -10.56 9.07
C GLU A 654 -29.03 -9.31 8.20
N MET A 655 -28.47 -8.17 8.61
CA MET A 655 -28.45 -6.94 7.82
C MET A 655 -27.79 -7.19 6.45
N LEU A 656 -26.59 -7.77 6.47
CA LEU A 656 -25.84 -8.10 5.26
C LEU A 656 -26.55 -9.15 4.41
N SER A 657 -27.18 -10.14 5.04
CA SER A 657 -27.92 -11.21 4.35
C SER A 657 -29.19 -10.69 3.69
N ILE A 658 -29.87 -9.69 4.27
CA ILE A 658 -31.00 -9.01 3.61
C ILE A 658 -30.52 -8.32 2.35
N VAL A 659 -29.43 -7.53 2.44
CA VAL A 659 -28.87 -6.82 1.28
C VAL A 659 -28.40 -7.79 0.19
N ASP A 660 -27.70 -8.88 0.54
CA ASP A 660 -27.26 -9.91 -0.42
C ASP A 660 -28.44 -10.53 -1.20
N ARG A 661 -29.55 -10.80 -0.51
CA ARG A 661 -30.76 -11.39 -1.11
C ARG A 661 -31.52 -10.44 -2.05
N LEU A 662 -31.39 -9.14 -1.85
CA LEU A 662 -32.01 -8.14 -2.73
C LEU A 662 -31.25 -7.95 -4.04
N LEU A 663 -30.04 -8.50 -4.15
CA LEU A 663 -29.22 -8.42 -5.36
C LEU A 663 -29.45 -9.63 -6.26
N ASP A 664 -30.19 -9.39 -7.34
CA ASP A 664 -30.42 -10.38 -8.38
C ASP A 664 -29.26 -10.41 -9.39
N VAL A 665 -28.60 -11.56 -9.50
CA VAL A 665 -27.45 -11.77 -10.38
C VAL A 665 -27.90 -12.65 -11.53
N GLN A 666 -27.81 -12.11 -12.73
CA GLN A 666 -28.08 -12.85 -13.96
C GLN A 666 -27.05 -13.96 -14.12
N VAL A 667 -27.54 -15.19 -14.29
CA VAL A 667 -26.72 -16.36 -14.56
C VAL A 667 -26.43 -16.45 -16.06
N ASP A 668 -25.60 -15.54 -16.54
CA ASP A 668 -25.15 -15.49 -17.93
C ASP A 668 -23.69 -15.01 -18.01
N LEU A 669 -22.84 -15.72 -18.74
CA LEU A 669 -21.45 -15.32 -19.00
C LEU A 669 -21.37 -14.00 -19.78
N GLY A 670 -22.39 -13.68 -20.58
CA GLY A 670 -22.51 -12.38 -21.27
C GLY A 670 -22.59 -11.19 -20.30
N SER A 671 -23.12 -11.40 -19.09
CA SER A 671 -23.17 -10.39 -18.03
C SER A 671 -21.84 -10.21 -17.28
N VAL A 672 -20.90 -11.16 -17.41
CA VAL A 672 -19.64 -11.16 -16.67
C VAL A 672 -18.64 -10.20 -17.32
N THR A 673 -18.39 -9.08 -16.66
CA THR A 673 -17.40 -8.10 -17.13
C THR A 673 -15.98 -8.68 -17.11
N PRO A 674 -15.07 -8.22 -18.01
CA PRO A 674 -13.65 -8.62 -17.99
C PRO A 674 -12.95 -8.36 -16.64
N ARG A 675 -13.49 -7.43 -15.85
CA ARG A 675 -13.03 -7.11 -14.50
C ARG A 675 -13.34 -8.21 -13.49
N VAL A 676 -14.51 -8.83 -13.60
CA VAL A 676 -15.02 -9.82 -12.63
C VAL A 676 -14.64 -11.25 -13.02
N ARG A 677 -14.51 -11.55 -14.31
CA ARG A 677 -14.16 -12.89 -14.81
C ARG A 677 -12.96 -13.53 -14.11
N PRO A 678 -11.82 -12.83 -13.87
CA PRO A 678 -10.69 -13.43 -13.17
C PRO A 678 -11.00 -13.87 -11.73
N VAL A 679 -11.93 -13.17 -11.05
CA VAL A 679 -12.38 -13.52 -9.69
C VAL A 679 -13.20 -14.79 -9.72
N LEU A 680 -14.17 -14.86 -10.64
CA LEU A 680 -15.00 -16.06 -10.82
C LEU A 680 -14.18 -17.26 -11.29
N ALA A 681 -13.27 -17.06 -12.23
CA ALA A 681 -12.33 -18.08 -12.71
C ALA A 681 -11.44 -18.62 -11.57
N ALA A 682 -10.92 -17.73 -10.70
CA ALA A 682 -10.14 -18.16 -9.55
C ALA A 682 -10.98 -18.96 -8.54
N ALA A 683 -12.24 -18.56 -8.31
CA ALA A 683 -13.17 -19.30 -7.47
C ALA A 683 -13.51 -20.67 -8.10
N ALA A 684 -13.81 -20.71 -9.39
CA ALA A 684 -14.09 -21.91 -10.15
C ALA A 684 -12.93 -22.90 -10.08
N LYS A 685 -11.71 -22.41 -10.31
CA LYS A 685 -10.49 -23.22 -10.19
C LYS A 685 -10.30 -23.78 -8.79
N SER A 686 -10.66 -23.00 -7.78
CA SER A 686 -10.54 -23.43 -6.38
C SER A 686 -11.61 -24.45 -5.97
N LEU A 687 -12.82 -24.36 -6.52
CA LEU A 687 -13.97 -25.20 -6.15
C LEU A 687 -14.04 -26.49 -6.99
N TYR A 688 -13.77 -26.36 -8.29
CA TYR A 688 -13.99 -27.37 -9.31
C TYR A 688 -12.70 -27.82 -10.01
N GLY A 689 -11.54 -27.23 -9.67
CA GLY A 689 -10.25 -27.58 -10.28
C GLY A 689 -10.01 -27.00 -11.68
N SER A 690 -11.01 -26.32 -12.27
CA SER A 690 -10.98 -25.73 -13.62
C SER A 690 -11.48 -24.28 -13.59
N ASP A 691 -10.92 -23.44 -14.46
CA ASP A 691 -11.35 -22.05 -14.72
C ASP A 691 -12.12 -21.90 -16.05
N GLY A 692 -12.63 -23.01 -16.58
CA GLY A 692 -13.46 -23.06 -17.78
C GLY A 692 -14.82 -22.39 -17.62
N ASP A 693 -15.44 -22.04 -18.75
CA ASP A 693 -16.68 -21.28 -18.80
C ASP A 693 -17.86 -22.00 -18.12
N ALA A 694 -17.89 -23.34 -18.18
CA ALA A 694 -18.87 -24.15 -17.47
C ALA A 694 -18.72 -24.05 -15.94
N GLU A 695 -17.49 -24.13 -15.42
CA GLU A 695 -17.25 -24.01 -13.98
C GLU A 695 -17.46 -22.58 -13.48
N VAL A 696 -17.13 -21.57 -14.30
CA VAL A 696 -17.45 -20.16 -14.00
C VAL A 696 -18.96 -19.96 -13.92
N LEU A 697 -19.75 -20.59 -14.80
CA LEU A 697 -21.21 -20.53 -14.75
C LEU A 697 -21.76 -21.18 -13.46
N LEU A 698 -21.21 -22.31 -13.03
CA LEU A 698 -21.57 -22.93 -11.74
C LEU A 698 -21.26 -22.02 -10.53
N VAL A 699 -20.15 -21.29 -10.54
CA VAL A 699 -19.88 -20.27 -9.51
C VAL A 699 -20.91 -19.15 -9.55
N LEU A 700 -21.34 -18.74 -10.75
CA LEU A 700 -22.34 -17.68 -10.93
C LEU A 700 -23.73 -18.12 -10.46
N GLU A 701 -24.11 -19.38 -10.73
CA GLU A 701 -25.32 -20.03 -10.20
C GLU A 701 -25.31 -20.01 -8.67
N GLY A 702 -24.24 -20.51 -8.05
CA GLY A 702 -24.09 -20.49 -6.58
C GLY A 702 -24.12 -19.07 -6.01
N LEU A 703 -23.51 -18.11 -6.69
CA LEU A 703 -23.58 -16.70 -6.31
C LEU A 703 -25.01 -16.15 -6.37
N SER A 704 -25.82 -16.59 -7.34
CA SER A 704 -27.21 -16.14 -7.50
C SER A 704 -28.14 -16.77 -6.46
N SER A 705 -28.07 -18.10 -6.27
CA SER A 705 -29.07 -18.85 -5.50
C SER A 705 -28.73 -19.11 -4.02
N GLU A 706 -27.44 -19.17 -3.66
CA GLU A 706 -27.05 -19.64 -2.32
C GLU A 706 -26.99 -18.52 -1.30
N ARG A 707 -27.26 -18.87 -0.04
CA ARG A 707 -27.04 -18.00 1.12
C ARG A 707 -25.70 -18.34 1.77
N ILE A 708 -24.96 -17.32 2.18
CA ILE A 708 -23.72 -17.51 2.93
C ILE A 708 -24.06 -17.96 4.35
N ASP A 709 -23.67 -19.18 4.72
CA ASP A 709 -23.86 -19.71 6.06
C ASP A 709 -23.04 -18.90 7.10
N ARG A 710 -23.69 -18.44 8.18
CA ARG A 710 -23.03 -17.76 9.29
C ARG A 710 -21.94 -18.62 9.93
N ARG A 711 -22.12 -19.95 10.00
CA ARG A 711 -21.10 -20.89 10.50
C ARG A 711 -19.80 -20.80 9.69
N ALA A 712 -19.91 -20.68 8.36
CA ALA A 712 -18.76 -20.53 7.49
C ALA A 712 -17.98 -19.25 7.81
N LEU A 713 -18.68 -18.14 8.03
CA LEU A 713 -18.06 -16.86 8.40
C LEU A 713 -17.38 -16.94 9.77
N LEU A 714 -18.04 -17.56 10.75
CA LEU A 714 -17.51 -17.74 12.09
C LEU A 714 -16.25 -18.62 12.12
N SER A 715 -16.10 -19.56 11.18
CA SER A 715 -14.88 -20.36 11.04
C SER A 715 -13.63 -19.52 10.71
N LEU A 716 -13.80 -18.29 10.21
CA LEU A 716 -12.69 -17.36 9.95
C LEU A 716 -12.02 -16.84 11.23
N HIS A 717 -12.62 -17.04 12.41
CA HIS A 717 -11.99 -16.77 13.70
C HIS A 717 -10.96 -17.83 14.09
N THR A 718 -10.98 -18.99 13.45
CA THR A 718 -10.05 -20.07 13.76
C THR A 718 -8.67 -19.75 13.20
N PRO A 719 -7.60 -19.75 14.02
CA PRO A 719 -6.24 -19.48 13.55
C PRO A 719 -5.82 -20.43 12.42
N ARG A 720 -5.10 -19.88 11.44
CA ARG A 720 -4.50 -20.65 10.34
C ARG A 720 -3.26 -21.40 10.84
N GLY A 721 -3.42 -22.62 11.33
CA GLY A 721 -2.34 -23.55 11.66
C GLY A 721 -2.12 -24.60 10.56
N HIS A 722 -0.97 -25.28 10.58
CA HIS A 722 -0.70 -26.40 9.65
C HIS A 722 -1.72 -27.54 9.80
N ALA A 723 -2.20 -27.79 11.03
CA ALA A 723 -3.26 -28.77 11.31
C ALA A 723 -4.63 -28.30 10.76
N SER A 724 -5.04 -27.07 11.08
CA SER A 724 -6.34 -26.54 10.61
C SER A 724 -6.39 -26.29 9.09
N ARG A 725 -5.26 -26.17 8.39
CA ARG A 725 -5.22 -26.11 6.92
C ARG A 725 -5.71 -27.39 6.23
N ARG A 726 -5.50 -28.56 6.82
CA ARG A 726 -6.00 -29.84 6.26
C ARG A 726 -7.50 -29.98 6.49
N ASP A 727 -7.99 -29.47 7.62
CA ASP A 727 -9.40 -29.55 8.01
C ASP A 727 -10.27 -28.44 7.42
N MET A 728 -9.68 -27.28 7.08
CA MET A 728 -10.32 -26.21 6.32
C MET A 728 -10.32 -26.55 4.82
N GLY A 729 -11.01 -27.63 4.46
CA GLY A 729 -11.36 -27.91 3.07
C GLY A 729 -12.38 -26.87 2.59
N ILE A 730 -12.13 -26.31 1.40
CA ILE A 730 -13.24 -25.78 0.60
C ILE A 730 -14.03 -27.03 0.21
N GLY A 731 -15.25 -27.17 0.73
CA GLY A 731 -16.01 -28.41 0.58
C GLY A 731 -16.20 -28.74 -0.89
N HIS A 732 -15.77 -29.93 -1.32
CA HIS A 732 -16.22 -30.52 -2.57
C HIS A 732 -17.61 -31.12 -2.31
N ALA A 733 -18.68 -30.41 -2.65
CA ALA A 733 -20.00 -31.03 -2.67
C ALA A 733 -20.82 -30.54 -3.84
N LEU A 734 -20.99 -31.45 -4.81
CA LEU A 734 -21.84 -31.37 -6.00
C LEU A 734 -23.35 -31.50 -5.66
N THR A 735 -23.77 -31.18 -4.44
CA THR A 735 -25.16 -31.33 -4.00
C THR A 735 -25.64 -30.05 -3.33
N THR A 736 -26.70 -29.48 -3.90
CA THR A 736 -27.57 -28.48 -3.28
C THR A 736 -27.91 -28.95 -1.86
N GLY A 737 -27.43 -28.22 -0.84
CA GLY A 737 -27.67 -28.54 0.58
C GLY A 737 -26.42 -28.97 1.38
N SER A 738 -25.23 -29.03 0.79
CA SER A 738 -23.98 -29.31 1.51
C SER A 738 -23.20 -28.04 1.87
N ALA A 739 -22.62 -27.99 3.06
CA ALA A 739 -21.87 -26.82 3.53
C ALA A 739 -20.59 -26.61 2.70
N LEU A 740 -20.57 -25.58 1.83
CA LEU A 740 -19.43 -25.15 1.02
C LEU A 740 -18.18 -24.75 1.84
N PHE A 741 -18.37 -24.42 3.11
CA PHE A 741 -17.31 -24.00 4.03
C PHE A 741 -17.55 -24.60 5.42
N GLY A 742 -16.69 -25.54 5.82
CA GLY A 742 -16.79 -26.25 7.10
C GLY A 742 -15.45 -26.34 7.81
N GLY A 743 -14.97 -25.24 8.40
CA GLY A 743 -13.83 -25.27 9.31
C GLY A 743 -14.24 -25.56 10.76
N PRO A 744 -13.33 -26.06 11.62
CA PRO A 744 -13.59 -26.13 13.05
C PRO A 744 -13.86 -24.73 13.61
N LEU A 745 -14.82 -24.62 14.53
CA LEU A 745 -15.11 -23.38 15.23
C LEU A 745 -14.32 -23.32 16.53
N THR A 746 -13.88 -22.12 16.92
CA THR A 746 -13.44 -21.89 18.30
C THR A 746 -14.62 -22.06 19.27
N PRO A 747 -14.39 -22.27 20.58
CA PRO A 747 -15.46 -22.32 21.57
C PRO A 747 -16.32 -21.04 21.57
N ALA A 748 -15.69 -19.86 21.49
CA ALA A 748 -16.38 -18.59 21.38
C ALA A 748 -17.23 -18.49 20.11
N ALA A 749 -16.71 -18.92 18.96
CA ALA A 749 -17.46 -18.92 17.70
C ALA A 749 -18.63 -19.92 17.72
N SER A 750 -18.47 -21.06 18.39
CA SER A 750 -19.54 -22.05 18.59
C SER A 750 -20.66 -21.49 19.47
N TRP A 751 -20.31 -20.78 20.55
CA TRP A 751 -21.27 -20.09 21.39
C TRP A 751 -22.00 -18.98 20.62
N ALA A 752 -21.27 -18.18 19.83
CA ALA A 752 -21.87 -17.11 19.02
C ALA A 752 -22.83 -17.67 17.96
N LEU A 753 -22.54 -18.84 17.37
CA LEU A 753 -23.43 -19.50 16.41
C LEU A 753 -24.81 -19.81 17.01
N GLN A 754 -24.87 -20.10 18.32
CA GLN A 754 -26.13 -20.39 19.03
C GLN A 754 -26.96 -19.13 19.34
N GLN A 755 -26.41 -17.93 19.14
CA GLN A 755 -27.10 -16.69 19.46
C GLN A 755 -28.02 -16.23 18.32
N THR A 756 -29.23 -15.82 18.67
CA THR A 756 -30.13 -15.07 17.79
C THR A 756 -29.84 -13.57 17.93
N PRO A 757 -30.35 -12.72 17.00
CA PRO A 757 -30.31 -11.26 17.17
C PRO A 757 -30.78 -10.79 18.56
N GLU A 758 -31.87 -11.32 19.07
CA GLU A 758 -32.46 -10.95 20.35
C GLU A 758 -31.58 -11.38 21.53
N THR A 759 -31.14 -12.64 21.55
CA THR A 759 -30.30 -13.16 22.66
C THR A 759 -28.94 -12.49 22.69
N TRP A 760 -28.41 -12.13 21.51
CA TRP A 760 -27.16 -11.39 21.39
C TRP A 760 -27.27 -9.96 21.95
N VAL A 761 -28.32 -9.21 21.59
CA VAL A 761 -28.54 -7.85 22.10
C VAL A 761 -28.80 -7.85 23.61
N ALA A 762 -29.53 -8.85 24.11
CA ALA A 762 -29.73 -9.05 25.54
C ALA A 762 -28.39 -9.28 26.25
N PHE A 763 -27.58 -10.23 25.74
CA PHE A 763 -26.25 -10.52 26.26
C PHE A 763 -25.33 -9.29 26.30
N LEU A 764 -25.28 -8.51 25.21
CA LEU A 764 -24.49 -7.27 25.17
C LEU A 764 -25.00 -6.25 26.17
N GLY A 765 -26.31 -6.20 26.45
CA GLY A 765 -26.90 -5.36 27.49
C GLY A 765 -26.48 -5.79 28.89
N GLU A 766 -26.65 -7.07 29.21
CA GLU A 766 -26.32 -7.66 30.52
C GLU A 766 -24.83 -7.55 30.85
N THR A 767 -23.98 -7.65 29.83
CA THR A 767 -22.52 -7.53 29.99
C THR A 767 -21.98 -6.12 29.78
N GLY A 768 -22.85 -5.12 29.54
CA GLY A 768 -22.41 -3.74 29.29
C GLY A 768 -21.52 -3.58 28.05
N GLN A 769 -21.65 -4.45 27.06
CA GLN A 769 -20.84 -4.48 25.83
C GLN A 769 -21.54 -3.85 24.62
N ARG A 770 -22.66 -3.13 24.80
CA ARG A 770 -23.42 -2.51 23.70
C ARG A 770 -22.62 -1.48 22.89
N GLY A 771 -21.55 -0.91 23.45
CA GLY A 771 -20.66 0.02 22.75
C GLY A 771 -19.99 -0.56 21.50
N VAL A 772 -20.03 -1.87 21.26
CA VAL A 772 -19.47 -2.50 20.04
C VAL A 772 -20.37 -2.39 18.81
N LEU A 773 -21.66 -2.06 18.98
CA LEU A 773 -22.64 -2.05 17.90
C LEU A 773 -22.48 -0.84 16.97
N VAL A 774 -22.12 0.31 17.53
CA VAL A 774 -22.11 1.60 16.82
C VAL A 774 -20.99 2.47 17.39
N ASP A 775 -20.42 3.34 16.53
CA ASP A 775 -19.37 4.29 16.91
C ASP A 775 -19.92 5.49 17.72
#